data_AF-A0A8K0VKG6-F1
#
_entry.id   AF-A0A8K0VKG6-F1
#
_cell.length_a   1.000
_cell.length_b   1.000
_cell.length_c   1.000
_cell.angle_alpha   90.00
_cell.angle_beta   90.00
_cell.angle_gamma   90.00
#
_symmetry.space_group_name_H-M   'P 1'
#
loop_
_entity.id
_entity.type
_entity.pdbx_description
1 polymer ?
#
loop_
_entity_poly.entity_id
_entity_poly.type
_entity_poly.pdbx_seq_one_letter_code
_entity_poly.pdbx_strand_id
1 'polypeptide(L)'
;MKPIVTCAVAGLQYLIHPQKLGSIQETINSDAIIPITLLTTDEVFGDLEGLLQLLDDYDDVFIPDFGSVLVEKSGNGNASAVSSLEDSLARQVYHLDDIVGLSDDFAELPSGPYFLHGPNLHQAWRLYDDDLGAFAFGVIPDDVNHPDEFQVLSSLSSQGNSKSIAVPSRLYHPRPSLRKPLSGIRVSISDFTSLNGTGSALSSRAWASLYSTPSITTAGHARSLIDLGAIIVGKTKTSHLSTGVEWVDEQAPWSARGDGYQTLLGPSVGAAAGLLGYEWLQQSVGCDAYDNGRLFSRNLKDLLQMTPTLGIISLEVNLPQKIIYPVDLHPTLNESQQRLVDEIVSTLEEFMRVKVEEVNLGEMWAESRPVESRGEGMQTYMKDFHRNPFVEATPQFLLNVGETITKDEYKEHMQRLKIYRAWFHEHIMPLDATPNAETIMILPCGTSDTRHRDDATSPPTTSSGVTPEYLASILGAPHLAVPFAQLPYYSRISGRTEYQPVCVSLMGSFGSEVGMIRLVKQAFEQAHWPTEVSAGRFAFPLEKGSHAANNEDRLLIATSPAPPVPLFSHPGSPLSAAKLAMLSLKPRVLHIGDPIKYNPDTYDRFSAQCDVIRPSTEERQRPEFIKALKEGRWGEFQAIFRPFWGTGGEMGNWDAELVDLLPESVKVFASAGAGFDWADTKLLGERGIIYCNSGLAASDAVADFSIAMIISTFRQIPWCISSATSNDEANFQTCHRDVTAQAHNLRGQVLAFIGFGNIGQQIASRCYHGFGMNIQYYDVFPKPASITEPLKAKAHDSLESLLGVADCVILCTPAGDGALINEDSLKLFRKGSRFVNIARGSLVDEDALSKALEDGQISTAALDVHANEPAVHAGLLGFARKGRVMLTCHNAGGTVETHEGFEELSMRNIMAVLSGGDAISPVNMHYLKR
;
A
#
# COMPACT_ATOMS: atom_id res chain seq x y z
N MET A 1 35.25 15.22 -0.63
CA MET A 1 34.55 13.99 -0.16
C MET A 1 34.86 13.81 1.31
N LYS A 2 33.81 13.73 2.12
CA LYS A 2 33.94 13.37 3.54
C LYS A 2 34.28 11.87 3.63
N PRO A 3 35.11 11.45 4.60
CA PRO A 3 35.40 10.03 4.80
C PRO A 3 34.12 9.28 5.15
N ILE A 4 33.91 8.15 4.47
CA ILE A 4 32.75 7.27 4.66
C ILE A 4 33.13 6.25 5.73
N VAL A 5 32.33 6.14 6.79
CA VAL A 5 32.54 5.19 7.89
C VAL A 5 31.40 4.18 7.90
N THR A 6 31.74 2.89 7.85
CA THR A 6 30.76 1.79 7.86
C THR A 6 30.98 0.88 9.06
N CYS A 7 29.91 0.30 9.59
CA CYS A 7 29.96 -0.67 10.67
C CYS A 7 28.96 -1.80 10.45
N ALA A 8 29.11 -2.87 11.23
CA ALA A 8 28.18 -4.00 11.25
C ALA A 8 27.42 -4.05 12.57
N VAL A 9 26.10 -4.18 12.52
CA VAL A 9 25.24 -4.41 13.70
C VAL A 9 24.38 -5.64 13.41
N ALA A 10 24.46 -6.65 14.28
CA ALA A 10 23.79 -7.94 14.10
C ALA A 10 23.98 -8.60 12.71
N GLY A 11 25.15 -8.39 12.08
CA GLY A 11 25.46 -8.92 10.75
C GLY A 11 24.95 -8.08 9.56
N LEU A 12 24.18 -7.01 9.82
CA LEU A 12 23.76 -6.03 8.81
C LEU A 12 24.77 -4.89 8.72
N GLN A 13 25.00 -4.39 7.50
CA GLN A 13 25.95 -3.30 7.24
C GLN A 13 25.25 -1.94 7.30
N TYR A 14 25.90 -0.99 7.96
CA TYR A 14 25.42 0.38 8.10
C TYR A 14 26.50 1.38 7.69
N LEU A 15 26.05 2.48 7.09
CA LEU A 15 26.79 3.71 6.93
C LEU A 15 26.46 4.63 8.11
N ILE A 16 27.50 5.16 8.74
CA ILE A 16 27.39 6.29 9.67
C ILE A 16 27.42 7.56 8.83
N HIS A 17 26.30 8.29 8.79
CA HIS A 17 26.22 9.47 7.94
C HIS A 17 27.28 10.51 8.34
N PRO A 18 28.05 11.10 7.40
CA PRO A 18 29.18 11.99 7.76
C PRO A 18 28.80 13.26 8.49
N GLN A 19 27.55 13.73 8.35
CA GLN A 19 27.05 14.90 9.07
C GLN A 19 26.91 14.60 10.55
N LYS A 20 27.63 15.36 11.37
CA LYS A 20 27.45 15.40 12.83
C LYS A 20 26.16 16.15 13.15
N LEU A 21 25.28 15.51 13.90
CA LEU A 21 24.00 16.09 14.34
C LEU A 21 24.04 16.63 15.78
N GLY A 22 24.98 16.17 16.60
CA GLY A 22 25.09 16.57 18.01
C GLY A 22 26.23 15.84 18.72
N SER A 23 26.36 16.05 20.03
CA SER A 23 27.28 15.30 20.89
C SER A 23 26.70 15.02 22.27
N ILE A 24 27.15 13.94 22.91
CA ILE A 24 26.88 13.67 24.33
C ILE A 24 28.09 14.07 25.20
N GLN A 25 27.89 14.24 26.52
CA GLN A 25 28.96 14.65 27.45
C GLN A 25 29.85 13.50 27.91
N GLU A 26 29.35 12.27 27.84
CA GLU A 26 29.99 11.09 28.36
C GLU A 26 31.31 10.81 27.63
N THR A 27 32.31 10.35 28.38
CA THR A 27 33.61 10.01 27.79
C THR A 27 33.53 8.66 27.10
N ILE A 28 33.07 8.69 25.85
CA ILE A 28 33.15 7.55 24.95
C ILE A 28 34.52 7.57 24.27
N ASN A 29 35.13 6.39 24.12
CA ASN A 29 36.34 6.24 23.33
C ASN A 29 36.12 6.81 21.92
N SER A 30 37.01 7.70 21.44
CA SER A 30 36.84 8.41 20.17
C SER A 30 36.62 7.49 18.97
N ASP A 31 37.11 6.25 19.04
CA ASP A 31 37.03 5.26 17.97
C ASP A 31 35.84 4.29 18.15
N ALA A 32 35.08 4.40 19.24
CA ALA A 32 33.92 3.53 19.48
C ALA A 32 32.75 3.96 18.59
N ILE A 33 32.08 2.94 18.04
CA ILE A 33 30.85 3.08 17.27
C ILE A 33 29.77 2.33 18.02
N ILE A 34 28.75 3.04 18.49
CA ILE A 34 27.69 2.48 19.34
C ILE A 34 26.34 2.71 18.64
N PRO A 35 25.59 1.66 18.29
CA PRO A 35 24.21 1.81 17.84
C PRO A 35 23.35 2.26 19.02
N ILE A 36 22.53 3.29 18.80
CA ILE A 36 21.67 3.88 19.82
C ILE A 36 20.26 4.13 19.31
N THR A 37 19.29 4.21 20.22
CA THR A 37 17.97 4.75 19.92
C THR A 37 17.84 6.13 20.55
N LEU A 38 17.59 7.14 19.73
CA LEU A 38 17.35 8.51 20.20
C LEU A 38 15.86 8.68 20.50
N LEU A 39 15.49 9.08 21.71
CA LEU A 39 14.11 9.15 22.20
C LEU A 39 13.87 10.44 23.00
N THR A 40 12.62 10.90 23.08
CA THR A 40 12.21 11.96 24.00
C THR A 40 12.06 11.43 25.44
N THR A 41 12.05 12.32 26.42
CA THR A 41 11.79 11.97 27.84
C THR A 41 10.55 11.09 28.00
N ASP A 42 9.41 11.49 27.43
CA ASP A 42 8.15 10.74 27.56
C ASP A 42 8.21 9.36 26.89
N GLU A 43 8.97 9.21 25.80
CA GLU A 43 9.17 7.94 25.12
C GLU A 43 10.10 6.99 25.90
N VAL A 44 11.14 7.53 26.57
CA VAL A 44 12.04 6.75 27.43
C VAL A 44 11.30 6.23 28.66
N PHE A 45 10.44 7.05 29.26
CA PHE A 45 9.76 6.74 30.52
C PHE A 45 8.32 6.22 30.35
N GLY A 46 7.85 6.04 29.09
CA GLY A 46 6.53 5.51 28.72
C GLY A 46 6.52 3.99 28.47
N ASP A 47 5.73 3.54 27.49
CA ASP A 47 5.75 2.14 27.02
C ASP A 47 6.90 1.92 26.03
N LEU A 48 8.11 1.85 26.59
CA LEU A 48 9.35 1.74 25.81
C LEU A 48 9.39 0.46 24.95
N GLU A 49 8.97 -0.68 25.47
CA GLU A 49 9.00 -1.95 24.72
C GLU A 49 7.99 -1.94 23.56
N GLY A 50 6.77 -1.44 23.79
CA GLY A 50 5.78 -1.26 22.74
C GLY A 50 6.26 -0.30 21.65
N LEU A 51 6.96 0.77 22.04
CA LEU A 51 7.56 1.72 21.11
C LEU A 51 8.69 1.08 20.28
N LEU A 52 9.65 0.40 20.91
CA LEU A 52 10.76 -0.23 20.20
C LEU A 52 10.26 -1.31 19.21
N GLN A 53 9.21 -2.06 19.57
CA GLN A 53 8.57 -3.00 18.64
C GLN A 53 7.91 -2.28 17.47
N LEU A 54 7.22 -1.15 17.71
CA LEU A 54 6.62 -0.35 16.65
C LEU A 54 7.67 0.21 15.67
N LEU A 55 8.84 0.60 16.18
CA LEU A 55 9.95 1.07 15.34
C LEU A 55 10.49 -0.06 14.45
N ASP A 56 10.64 -1.28 14.99
CA ASP A 56 11.08 -2.48 14.25
C ASP A 56 10.07 -2.91 13.16
N ASP A 57 8.76 -2.83 13.47
CA ASP A 57 7.71 -3.20 12.52
C ASP A 57 7.59 -2.22 11.35
N TYR A 58 7.89 -0.93 11.57
CA TYR A 58 7.71 0.13 10.58
C TYR A 58 8.96 0.43 9.74
N ASP A 59 10.14 0.36 10.35
CA ASP A 59 11.38 0.81 9.74
C ASP A 59 12.33 -0.34 9.38
N ASP A 60 12.80 -0.36 8.14
CA ASP A 60 13.71 -1.41 7.65
C ASP A 60 15.21 -1.12 7.92
N VAL A 61 15.50 -0.05 8.67
CA VAL A 61 16.83 0.36 9.12
C VAL A 61 17.00 0.13 10.62
N PHE A 62 15.96 0.38 11.42
CA PHE A 62 15.93 -0.01 12.83
C PHE A 62 15.98 -1.53 12.97
N ILE A 63 16.69 -2.01 13.99
CA ILE A 63 16.70 -3.42 14.44
C ILE A 63 16.80 -3.42 15.98
N PRO A 64 16.38 -4.50 16.67
CA PRO A 64 16.36 -4.56 18.12
C PRO A 64 17.68 -4.22 18.81
N ASP A 65 18.84 -4.49 18.19
CA ASP A 65 20.16 -4.14 18.72
C ASP A 65 20.35 -2.63 18.98
N PHE A 66 19.67 -1.75 18.25
CA PHE A 66 19.67 -0.31 18.52
C PHE A 66 18.98 0.04 19.86
N GLY A 67 18.13 -0.83 20.39
CA GLY A 67 17.45 -0.66 21.68
C GLY A 67 18.32 -0.98 22.90
N SER A 68 19.60 -1.34 22.73
CA SER A 68 20.50 -1.66 23.84
C SER A 68 21.03 -0.43 24.58
N VAL A 69 21.17 0.69 23.85
CA VAL A 69 21.65 1.97 24.36
C VAL A 69 20.65 3.05 23.93
N LEU A 70 20.14 3.79 24.90
CA LEU A 70 19.15 4.84 24.68
C LEU A 70 19.81 6.20 24.90
N VAL A 71 19.47 7.17 24.06
CA VAL A 71 19.89 8.55 24.25
C VAL A 71 18.65 9.43 24.36
N GLU A 72 18.53 10.14 25.47
CA GLU A 72 17.45 11.07 25.71
C GLU A 72 17.73 12.43 25.05
N LYS A 73 16.76 12.94 24.29
CA LYS A 73 16.72 14.33 23.82
C LYS A 73 16.18 15.20 24.95
N SER A 74 17.02 16.06 25.52
CA SER A 74 16.66 16.94 26.64
C SER A 74 15.52 17.89 26.24
N GLY A 75 14.41 17.85 26.98
CA GLY A 75 13.31 18.81 26.85
C GLY A 75 13.66 20.18 27.45
N ASN A 76 12.91 21.21 27.08
CA ASN A 76 13.11 22.63 27.47
C ASN A 76 12.92 22.94 28.98
N GLY A 77 13.13 21.98 29.88
CA GLY A 77 12.95 22.12 31.33
C GLY A 77 14.08 21.44 32.10
N ASN A 78 14.65 22.18 33.07
CA ASN A 78 15.66 21.71 34.02
C ASN A 78 15.32 20.33 34.61
N ALA A 79 15.84 19.26 34.02
CA ALA A 79 15.79 17.94 34.61
C ALA A 79 16.92 17.84 35.65
N SER A 80 16.51 17.90 36.93
CA SER A 80 17.39 17.58 38.05
C SER A 80 17.78 16.11 37.94
N ALA A 81 19.08 15.84 38.05
CA ALA A 81 19.71 14.53 37.99
C ALA A 81 18.88 13.42 38.66
N VAL A 82 18.29 12.53 37.84
CA VAL A 82 17.89 11.20 38.28
C VAL A 82 19.06 10.28 37.95
N SER A 83 19.96 10.15 38.91
CA SER A 83 21.00 9.14 38.89
C SER A 83 20.37 7.74 38.95
N SER A 84 20.76 6.89 37.99
CA SER A 84 20.63 5.43 38.00
C SER A 84 19.23 4.86 38.28
N LEU A 85 18.48 4.61 37.21
CA LEU A 85 17.40 3.63 37.23
C LEU A 85 17.95 2.28 36.74
N GLU A 86 17.82 1.26 37.58
CA GLU A 86 17.96 -0.14 37.16
C GLU A 86 16.79 -0.47 36.22
N ASP A 87 17.02 -0.37 34.91
CA ASP A 87 16.18 -1.08 33.95
C ASP A 87 16.30 -2.57 34.24
N SER A 88 15.18 -3.29 34.24
CA SER A 88 15.11 -4.75 34.43
C SER A 88 15.98 -5.54 33.43
N LEU A 89 16.40 -4.89 32.34
CA LEU A 89 17.27 -5.41 31.27
C LEU A 89 18.67 -4.79 31.23
N ALA A 90 19.05 -3.94 32.21
CA ALA A 90 20.37 -3.30 32.32
C ALA A 90 20.81 -2.44 31.10
N ARG A 91 19.87 -1.75 30.43
CA ARG A 91 20.17 -0.84 29.31
C ARG A 91 20.93 0.40 29.77
N GLN A 92 21.80 0.91 28.89
CA GLN A 92 22.55 2.15 29.15
C GLN A 92 21.74 3.34 28.60
N VAL A 93 21.54 4.36 29.43
CA VAL A 93 20.87 5.60 29.04
C VAL A 93 21.86 6.75 29.14
N TYR A 94 22.04 7.50 28.05
CA TYR A 94 22.84 8.72 27.99
C TYR A 94 21.96 9.94 27.71
N HIS A 95 22.50 11.13 27.94
CA HIS A 95 21.80 12.39 27.67
C HIS A 95 22.52 13.20 26.58
N LEU A 96 21.74 13.74 25.64
CA LEU A 96 22.26 14.67 24.65
C LEU A 96 22.40 16.06 25.30
N ASP A 97 23.58 16.68 25.20
CA ASP A 97 23.89 17.95 25.86
C ASP A 97 24.46 18.99 24.90
N ASP A 98 24.14 20.25 25.19
CA ASP A 98 24.39 21.40 24.33
C ASP A 98 25.89 21.75 24.31
N ILE A 99 26.56 21.57 23.17
CA ILE A 99 27.92 22.09 22.94
C ILE A 99 27.85 23.26 21.97
N VAL A 100 28.17 24.44 22.52
CA VAL A 100 28.33 25.75 21.87
C VAL A 100 28.80 25.65 20.42
N GLY A 101 27.91 25.97 19.47
CA GLY A 101 28.26 26.28 18.08
C GLY A 101 27.48 25.58 16.96
N LEU A 102 26.49 24.73 17.28
CA LEU A 102 25.53 24.15 16.32
C LEU A 102 24.11 24.50 16.79
N SER A 103 23.23 24.86 15.86
CA SER A 103 21.98 25.61 16.04
C SER A 103 20.90 24.96 16.93
N ASP A 104 20.06 25.83 17.51
CA ASP A 104 18.98 25.66 18.51
C ASP A 104 17.88 24.56 18.33
N ASP A 105 17.99 23.58 17.43
CA ASP A 105 16.86 22.66 17.07
C ASP A 105 17.08 21.16 17.41
N PHE A 106 17.79 20.84 18.50
CA PHE A 106 17.98 19.44 18.93
C PHE A 106 16.67 18.72 19.31
N ALA A 107 15.69 19.47 19.82
CA ALA A 107 14.36 18.95 20.14
C ALA A 107 13.58 18.48 18.90
N GLU A 108 13.96 18.95 17.70
CA GLU A 108 13.28 18.62 16.45
C GLU A 108 13.84 17.34 15.78
N LEU A 109 14.95 16.79 16.28
CA LEU A 109 15.48 15.52 15.76
C LEU A 109 14.45 14.39 15.96
N PRO A 110 14.13 13.60 14.92
CA PRO A 110 13.17 12.50 15.05
C PRO A 110 13.64 11.38 15.97
N SER A 111 12.69 10.66 16.57
CA SER A 111 13.01 9.46 17.36
C SER A 111 13.30 8.29 16.44
N GLY A 112 14.32 7.48 16.75
CA GLY A 112 14.72 6.38 15.87
C GLY A 112 16.18 5.94 16.03
N PRO A 113 16.71 5.16 15.07
CA PRO A 113 18.06 4.59 15.13
C PRO A 113 19.12 5.65 14.80
N TYR A 114 20.20 5.69 15.57
CA TYR A 114 21.36 6.56 15.32
C TYR A 114 22.65 5.84 15.70
N PHE A 115 23.81 6.44 15.38
CA PHE A 115 25.10 6.01 15.88
C PHE A 115 25.76 7.11 16.71
N LEU A 116 26.43 6.70 17.78
CA LEU A 116 27.50 7.48 18.40
C LEU A 116 28.83 7.03 17.82
N HIS A 117 29.59 7.96 17.24
CA HIS A 117 31.00 7.77 16.87
C HIS A 117 31.87 8.65 17.76
N GLY A 118 32.52 8.02 18.73
CA GLY A 118 32.95 8.72 19.95
C GLY A 118 31.75 9.38 20.61
N PRO A 119 31.83 10.67 21.00
CA PRO A 119 30.69 11.38 21.57
C PRO A 119 29.72 11.94 20.52
N ASN A 120 30.00 11.80 19.21
CA ASN A 120 29.23 12.51 18.16
C ASN A 120 28.06 11.67 17.65
N LEU A 121 26.90 12.31 17.52
CA LEU A 121 25.67 11.71 17.01
C LEU A 121 25.57 11.81 15.48
N HIS A 122 25.22 10.71 14.83
CA HIS A 122 25.09 10.58 13.38
C HIS A 122 23.87 9.72 13.00
N GLN A 123 23.22 9.99 11.87
CA GLN A 123 22.15 9.11 11.37
C GLN A 123 22.72 7.72 11.01
N ALA A 124 21.95 6.68 11.34
CA ALA A 124 22.12 5.34 10.82
C ALA A 124 21.48 5.20 9.43
N TRP A 125 22.28 4.79 8.44
CA TRP A 125 21.81 4.48 7.09
C TRP A 125 22.16 3.02 6.80
N ARG A 126 21.18 2.19 6.44
CA ARG A 126 21.46 0.78 6.12
C ARG A 126 22.08 0.66 4.72
N LEU A 127 23.08 -0.20 4.57
CA LEU A 127 23.68 -0.52 3.29
C LEU A 127 23.01 -1.75 2.69
N TYR A 128 22.30 -1.55 1.58
CA TYR A 128 21.68 -2.62 0.79
C TYR A 128 22.55 -2.97 -0.41
N ASP A 129 22.60 -4.25 -0.76
CA ASP A 129 23.36 -4.75 -1.90
C ASP A 129 22.55 -4.60 -3.21
N ASP A 130 23.14 -3.96 -4.23
CA ASP A 130 22.57 -3.80 -5.59
C ASP A 130 22.76 -5.09 -6.39
N ASP A 131 22.15 -6.19 -5.94
CA ASP A 131 22.31 -7.52 -6.54
C ASP A 131 21.80 -7.63 -7.99
N LEU A 132 20.87 -6.74 -8.38
CA LEU A 132 20.37 -6.65 -9.74
C LEU A 132 21.26 -5.79 -10.64
N GLY A 133 22.23 -5.07 -10.07
CA GLY A 133 23.08 -4.14 -10.83
C GLY A 133 22.28 -3.02 -11.49
N ALA A 134 21.18 -2.58 -10.85
CA ALA A 134 20.24 -1.59 -11.35
C ALA A 134 20.78 -0.16 -11.24
N PHE A 135 21.67 0.09 -10.27
CA PHE A 135 22.23 1.41 -10.01
C PHE A 135 23.56 1.63 -10.74
N ALA A 136 23.70 2.83 -11.31
CA ALA A 136 24.99 3.34 -11.71
C ALA A 136 25.84 3.51 -10.44
N PHE A 137 25.27 4.20 -9.44
CA PHE A 137 25.83 4.37 -8.10
C PHE A 137 24.77 4.88 -7.11
N GLY A 138 25.00 4.60 -5.82
CA GLY A 138 24.26 5.23 -4.72
C GLY A 138 24.78 6.63 -4.43
N VAL A 139 23.97 7.47 -3.78
CA VAL A 139 24.35 8.82 -3.38
C VAL A 139 24.01 9.08 -1.92
N ILE A 140 24.77 9.97 -1.29
CA ILE A 140 24.48 10.51 0.04
C ILE A 140 24.53 12.04 -0.03
N PRO A 141 23.55 12.76 0.53
CA PRO A 141 23.59 14.21 0.57
C PRO A 141 24.66 14.70 1.56
N ASP A 142 25.23 15.86 1.29
CA ASP A 142 26.18 16.46 2.24
C ASP A 142 25.52 17.01 3.51
N ASP A 143 24.24 17.40 3.38
CA ASP A 143 23.35 17.84 4.44
C ASP A 143 21.99 17.13 4.30
N VAL A 144 21.58 16.37 5.32
CA VAL A 144 20.33 15.60 5.33
C VAL A 144 19.09 16.48 5.51
N ASN A 145 19.25 17.68 6.07
CA ASN A 145 18.13 18.60 6.31
C ASN A 145 17.85 19.49 5.10
N HIS A 146 18.92 19.89 4.41
CA HIS A 146 18.86 20.74 3.22
C HIS A 146 19.73 20.17 2.09
N PRO A 147 19.35 19.01 1.52
CA PRO A 147 20.13 18.35 0.49
C PRO A 147 20.23 19.24 -0.75
N ASP A 148 21.47 19.54 -1.14
CA ASP A 148 21.79 20.35 -2.32
C ASP A 148 22.94 19.71 -3.10
N GLU A 149 24.06 19.39 -2.44
CA GLU A 149 25.18 18.64 -3.00
C GLU A 149 25.15 17.16 -2.55
N PHE A 150 25.55 16.26 -3.44
CA PHE A 150 25.55 14.82 -3.22
C PHE A 150 26.92 14.20 -3.47
N GLN A 151 27.35 13.34 -2.55
CA GLN A 151 28.54 12.51 -2.68
C GLN A 151 28.17 11.12 -3.21
N VAL A 152 28.95 10.64 -4.19
CA VAL A 152 28.83 9.27 -4.71
C VAL A 152 29.29 8.27 -3.65
N LEU A 153 28.46 7.26 -3.38
CA LEU A 153 28.81 6.15 -2.50
C LEU A 153 29.60 5.09 -3.27
N SER A 154 30.91 5.10 -3.08
CA SER A 154 31.84 4.11 -3.66
C SER A 154 32.08 2.95 -2.69
N SER A 155 31.02 2.25 -2.28
CA SER A 155 31.11 1.07 -1.41
C SER A 155 30.63 -0.19 -2.13
N LEU A 156 31.29 -1.31 -1.85
CA LEU A 156 30.89 -2.62 -2.33
C LEU A 156 30.25 -3.41 -1.19
N SER A 157 29.35 -4.31 -1.55
CA SER A 157 28.83 -5.36 -0.67
C SER A 157 29.96 -6.06 0.08
N SER A 158 29.64 -6.65 1.23
CA SER A 158 30.60 -7.40 2.05
C SER A 158 31.28 -8.54 1.29
N GLN A 159 30.63 -9.08 0.24
CA GLN A 159 31.16 -10.12 -0.64
C GLN A 159 31.91 -9.55 -1.86
N GLY A 160 31.86 -8.25 -2.10
CA GLY A 160 32.52 -7.57 -3.21
C GLY A 160 31.88 -7.75 -4.58
N ASN A 161 30.69 -8.37 -4.64
CA ASN A 161 30.05 -8.78 -5.90
C ASN A 161 29.05 -7.74 -6.45
N SER A 162 28.45 -6.94 -5.56
CA SER A 162 27.50 -5.87 -5.90
C SER A 162 27.91 -4.55 -5.24
N LYS A 163 27.40 -3.43 -5.76
CA LYS A 163 27.54 -2.11 -5.14
C LYS A 163 26.64 -2.02 -3.92
N SER A 164 26.99 -1.20 -2.93
CA SER A 164 26.08 -0.89 -1.83
C SER A 164 25.32 0.41 -2.09
N ILE A 165 24.04 0.44 -1.75
CA ILE A 165 23.18 1.62 -1.72
C ILE A 165 22.89 1.95 -0.26
N ALA A 166 23.25 3.16 0.17
CA ALA A 166 22.93 3.63 1.51
C ALA A 166 21.49 4.18 1.54
N VAL A 167 20.72 3.69 2.50
CA VAL A 167 19.30 3.98 2.61
C VAL A 167 19.00 4.48 4.03
N PRO A 168 18.48 5.72 4.20
CA PRO A 168 18.16 6.26 5.51
C PRO A 168 16.92 5.60 6.12
N SER A 169 16.83 5.63 7.46
CA SER A 169 15.61 5.25 8.18
C SER A 169 14.42 6.08 7.72
N ARG A 170 13.24 5.45 7.64
CA ARG A 170 11.96 6.14 7.38
C ARG A 170 11.58 7.08 8.53
N LEU A 171 12.10 6.82 9.72
CA LEU A 171 11.76 7.53 10.95
C LEU A 171 12.31 8.96 10.99
N TYR A 172 13.34 9.27 10.19
CA TYR A 172 13.87 10.64 10.11
C TYR A 172 12.93 11.62 9.39
N HIS A 173 11.86 11.12 8.77
CA HIS A 173 10.99 11.92 7.94
C HIS A 173 9.58 11.93 8.54
N PRO A 174 9.03 13.10 8.88
CA PRO A 174 7.66 13.19 9.39
C PRO A 174 6.65 12.69 8.34
N ARG A 175 5.45 12.31 8.79
CA ARG A 175 4.37 11.84 7.90
C ARG A 175 4.13 12.82 6.73
N PRO A 176 3.78 12.34 5.52
CA PRO A 176 3.50 13.18 4.37
C PRO A 176 2.54 14.33 4.71
N SER A 177 2.85 15.52 4.20
CA SER A 177 2.03 16.73 4.38
C SER A 177 1.65 17.34 3.04
N LEU A 178 0.70 18.27 3.04
CA LEU A 178 0.33 19.03 1.84
C LEU A 178 1.53 19.76 1.20
N ARG A 179 2.53 20.16 2.00
CA ARG A 179 3.75 20.84 1.52
C ARG A 179 4.87 19.88 1.12
N LYS A 180 5.00 18.77 1.84
CA LYS A 180 5.98 17.70 1.57
C LYS A 180 5.26 16.36 1.37
N PRO A 181 4.56 16.16 0.25
CA PRO A 181 3.76 14.96 0.00
C PRO A 181 4.63 13.71 -0.22
N LEU A 182 5.93 13.89 -0.52
CA LEU A 182 6.89 12.80 -0.74
C LEU A 182 7.78 12.55 0.49
N SER A 183 7.48 13.15 1.64
CA SER A 183 8.23 12.95 2.88
C SER A 183 8.33 11.46 3.24
N GLY A 184 9.57 10.96 3.37
CA GLY A 184 9.85 9.55 3.67
C GLY A 184 9.85 8.61 2.46
N ILE A 185 9.53 9.10 1.26
CA ILE A 185 9.52 8.31 0.02
C ILE A 185 10.94 8.27 -0.56
N ARG A 186 11.50 7.06 -0.68
CA ARG A 186 12.81 6.83 -1.28
C ARG A 186 12.67 6.69 -2.79
N VAL A 187 13.42 7.51 -3.52
CA VAL A 187 13.33 7.67 -4.98
C VAL A 187 14.69 7.51 -5.63
N SER A 188 14.74 6.82 -6.75
CA SER A 188 15.91 6.84 -7.63
C SER A 188 15.64 7.68 -8.87
N ILE A 189 16.69 8.29 -9.41
CA ILE A 189 16.63 9.09 -10.65
C ILE A 189 17.48 8.43 -11.73
N SER A 190 17.20 8.71 -12.99
CA SER A 190 18.02 8.22 -14.11
C SER A 190 19.43 8.81 -14.05
N ASP A 191 20.44 8.04 -14.46
CA ASP A 191 21.82 8.52 -14.61
C ASP A 191 21.94 9.75 -15.53
N PHE A 192 21.00 9.91 -16.48
CA PHE A 192 20.91 11.10 -17.32
C PHE A 192 20.49 12.37 -16.55
N THR A 193 19.86 12.24 -15.39
CA THR A 193 19.41 13.38 -14.59
C THR A 193 20.60 14.04 -13.88
N SER A 194 20.78 15.33 -14.14
CA SER A 194 21.78 16.14 -13.43
C SER A 194 21.46 16.19 -11.93
N LEU A 195 22.45 15.87 -11.11
CA LEU A 195 22.39 15.96 -9.65
C LEU A 195 23.73 16.53 -9.18
N ASN A 196 23.67 17.64 -8.45
CA ASN A 196 24.86 18.37 -8.02
C ASN A 196 25.80 17.45 -7.21
N GLY A 197 27.10 17.50 -7.51
CA GLY A 197 28.14 16.65 -6.90
C GLY A 197 28.32 15.28 -7.59
N THR A 198 27.53 14.95 -8.63
CA THR A 198 27.60 13.64 -9.31
C THR A 198 27.86 13.74 -10.81
N GLY A 199 28.59 12.77 -11.36
CA GLY A 199 28.74 12.59 -12.81
C GLY A 199 27.55 11.89 -13.45
N SER A 200 27.62 11.69 -14.77
CA SER A 200 26.68 10.84 -15.52
C SER A 200 27.49 9.94 -16.44
N ALA A 201 27.27 8.62 -16.36
CA ALA A 201 27.99 7.64 -17.17
C ALA A 201 27.21 7.25 -18.43
N LEU A 202 25.88 7.34 -18.41
CA LEU A 202 24.96 6.91 -19.47
C LEU A 202 25.22 5.47 -19.94
N SER A 203 25.68 4.64 -19.00
CA SER A 203 26.19 3.28 -19.22
C SER A 203 27.23 3.18 -20.33
N SER A 204 28.00 4.24 -20.59
CA SER A 204 29.07 4.32 -21.58
C SER A 204 30.38 4.69 -20.90
N ARG A 205 31.36 3.79 -20.95
CA ARG A 205 32.69 4.04 -20.38
C ARG A 205 33.40 5.17 -21.13
N ALA A 206 33.19 5.26 -22.44
CA ALA A 206 33.74 6.32 -23.27
C ALA A 206 33.13 7.69 -22.92
N TRP A 207 31.81 7.74 -22.70
CA TRP A 207 31.14 8.96 -22.23
C TRP A 207 31.67 9.38 -20.86
N ALA A 208 31.68 8.48 -19.87
CA ALA A 208 32.17 8.77 -18.53
C ALA A 208 33.64 9.25 -18.53
N SER A 209 34.48 8.71 -19.42
CA SER A 209 35.87 9.13 -19.56
C SER A 209 36.02 10.50 -20.21
N LEU A 210 35.12 10.88 -21.12
CA LEU A 210 35.14 12.19 -21.79
C LEU A 210 34.52 13.29 -20.92
N TYR A 211 33.48 12.94 -20.15
CA TYR A 211 32.68 13.85 -19.34
C TYR A 211 32.76 13.44 -17.86
N SER A 212 33.97 13.46 -17.32
CA SER A 212 34.26 12.99 -15.96
C SER A 212 34.01 14.03 -14.86
N THR A 213 33.74 15.28 -15.24
CA THR A 213 33.46 16.36 -14.28
C THR A 213 32.07 16.17 -13.67
N PRO A 214 31.93 16.10 -12.34
CA PRO A 214 30.63 16.10 -11.68
C PRO A 214 29.82 17.33 -12.05
N SER A 215 28.50 17.17 -12.12
CA SER A 215 27.61 18.30 -12.30
C SER A 215 27.65 19.22 -11.09
N ILE A 216 27.56 20.52 -11.35
CA ILE A 216 27.46 21.57 -10.34
C ILE A 216 26.01 22.03 -10.11
N THR A 217 25.03 21.38 -10.76
CA THR A 217 23.61 21.73 -10.66
C THR A 217 22.73 20.50 -10.54
N THR A 218 21.62 20.65 -9.83
CA THR A 218 20.56 19.65 -9.78
C THR A 218 19.46 20.03 -10.76
N ALA A 219 19.03 19.08 -11.59
CA ALA A 219 17.97 19.30 -12.58
C ALA A 219 16.65 19.73 -11.89
N GLY A 220 15.87 20.59 -12.54
CA GLY A 220 14.66 21.18 -11.95
C GLY A 220 13.64 20.15 -11.43
N HIS A 221 13.44 19.04 -12.14
CA HIS A 221 12.55 17.97 -11.69
C HIS A 221 13.11 17.20 -10.48
N ALA A 222 14.43 16.97 -10.44
CA ALA A 222 15.11 16.36 -9.29
C ALA A 222 15.08 17.28 -8.06
N ARG A 223 15.26 18.59 -8.26
CA ARG A 223 15.10 19.59 -7.20
C ARG A 223 13.68 19.60 -6.66
N SER A 224 12.69 19.53 -7.55
CA SER A 224 11.29 19.48 -7.15
C SER A 224 10.96 18.21 -6.35
N LEU A 225 11.54 17.05 -6.69
CA LEU A 225 11.42 15.83 -5.86
C LEU A 225 11.92 16.08 -4.44
N ILE A 226 13.11 16.66 -4.32
CA ILE A 226 13.73 17.00 -3.03
C ILE A 226 12.84 17.97 -2.24
N ASP A 227 12.35 19.04 -2.87
CA ASP A 227 11.55 20.08 -2.23
C ASP A 227 10.21 19.54 -1.69
N LEU A 228 9.62 18.55 -2.37
CA LEU A 228 8.43 17.83 -1.92
C LEU A 228 8.71 16.77 -0.84
N GLY A 229 9.98 16.59 -0.44
CA GLY A 229 10.39 15.71 0.65
C GLY A 229 10.89 14.32 0.22
N ALA A 230 11.07 14.06 -1.08
CA ALA A 230 11.59 12.79 -1.56
C ALA A 230 13.08 12.62 -1.20
N ILE A 231 13.48 11.38 -0.96
CA ILE A 231 14.84 11.00 -0.60
C ILE A 231 15.51 10.38 -1.82
N ILE A 232 16.46 11.08 -2.43
CA ILE A 232 17.23 10.53 -3.56
C ILE A 232 18.30 9.59 -3.03
N VAL A 233 18.17 8.29 -3.33
CA VAL A 233 19.08 7.23 -2.84
C VAL A 233 20.17 6.84 -3.86
N GLY A 234 19.99 7.18 -5.13
CA GLY A 234 20.98 6.88 -6.16
C GLY A 234 20.53 7.19 -7.58
N LYS A 235 21.49 7.06 -8.50
CA LYS A 235 21.24 7.12 -9.95
C LYS A 235 21.15 5.72 -10.54
N THR A 236 20.11 5.46 -11.32
CA THR A 236 19.86 4.19 -12.00
C THR A 236 20.43 4.17 -13.40
N LYS A 237 20.91 3.00 -13.84
CA LYS A 237 21.53 2.88 -15.15
C LYS A 237 20.51 3.05 -16.28
N THR A 238 20.96 3.65 -17.39
CA THR A 238 20.26 3.65 -18.68
C THR A 238 20.81 2.54 -19.57
N SER A 239 20.18 2.18 -20.69
CA SER A 239 20.92 1.50 -21.78
C SER A 239 22.06 2.40 -22.30
N HIS A 240 23.00 1.87 -23.11
CA HIS A 240 24.08 2.70 -23.69
C HIS A 240 23.48 3.94 -24.37
N LEU A 241 23.79 5.12 -23.82
CA LEU A 241 23.25 6.41 -24.27
C LEU A 241 21.72 6.45 -24.42
N SER A 242 20.98 5.69 -23.61
CA SER A 242 19.51 5.59 -23.63
C SER A 242 18.91 5.09 -24.97
N THR A 243 19.66 4.29 -25.74
CA THR A 243 19.19 3.74 -27.04
C THR A 243 18.20 2.59 -26.95
N GLY A 244 18.20 1.84 -25.85
CA GLY A 244 17.20 0.86 -25.47
C GLY A 244 17.46 -0.60 -25.85
N VAL A 245 18.63 -0.95 -26.41
CA VAL A 245 18.82 -2.28 -27.04
C VAL A 245 20.10 -3.01 -26.62
N GLU A 246 21.26 -2.34 -26.56
CA GLU A 246 22.56 -3.00 -26.38
C GLU A 246 23.36 -2.50 -25.16
N TRP A 247 24.23 -3.38 -24.66
CA TRP A 247 25.03 -3.24 -23.44
C TRP A 247 26.36 -3.99 -23.59
N VAL A 248 27.31 -3.40 -24.33
CA VAL A 248 28.65 -3.95 -24.56
C VAL A 248 29.65 -3.39 -23.54
N ASP A 249 29.50 -2.13 -23.15
CA ASP A 249 30.41 -1.44 -22.23
C ASP A 249 30.16 -1.77 -20.75
N GLU A 250 28.89 -1.98 -20.38
CA GLU A 250 28.41 -2.18 -19.01
C GLU A 250 27.51 -3.41 -18.95
N GLN A 251 27.44 -4.05 -17.79
CA GLN A 251 26.50 -5.15 -17.60
C GLN A 251 25.08 -4.61 -17.43
N ALA A 252 24.16 -5.06 -18.29
CA ALA A 252 22.72 -4.78 -18.15
C ALA A 252 22.18 -5.28 -16.80
N PRO A 253 21.19 -4.60 -16.19
CA PRO A 253 20.56 -5.05 -14.95
C PRO A 253 19.91 -6.44 -15.08
N TRP A 254 19.78 -7.14 -13.96
CA TRP A 254 19.03 -8.38 -13.87
C TRP A 254 17.55 -8.10 -13.66
N SER A 255 16.70 -8.90 -14.30
CA SER A 255 15.27 -8.86 -14.03
C SER A 255 14.97 -9.62 -12.75
N ALA A 256 14.21 -9.03 -11.83
CA ALA A 256 13.70 -9.77 -10.67
C ALA A 256 12.56 -10.73 -11.04
N ARG A 257 11.98 -10.61 -12.25
CA ARG A 257 10.76 -11.30 -12.70
C ARG A 257 11.05 -12.66 -13.33
N GLY A 258 10.09 -13.56 -13.22
CA GLY A 258 10.12 -14.87 -13.88
C GLY A 258 11.31 -15.72 -13.42
N ASP A 259 12.10 -16.22 -14.37
CA ASP A 259 13.33 -16.97 -14.08
C ASP A 259 14.52 -16.09 -13.66
N GLY A 260 14.38 -14.77 -13.71
CA GLY A 260 15.45 -13.82 -13.43
C GLY A 260 16.47 -13.62 -14.56
N TYR A 261 16.31 -14.33 -15.68
CA TYR A 261 17.24 -14.32 -16.82
C TYR A 261 16.65 -13.69 -18.09
N GLN A 262 15.45 -13.12 -18.00
CA GLN A 262 14.85 -12.37 -19.09
C GLN A 262 15.63 -11.09 -19.40
N THR A 263 15.73 -10.76 -20.68
CA THR A 263 16.36 -9.52 -21.15
C THR A 263 15.48 -8.33 -20.84
N LEU A 264 16.05 -7.32 -20.17
CA LEU A 264 15.41 -6.02 -20.00
C LEU A 264 15.72 -5.13 -21.20
N LEU A 265 14.69 -4.54 -21.80
CA LEU A 265 14.78 -3.67 -22.97
C LEU A 265 14.29 -2.26 -22.65
N GLY A 266 14.82 -1.28 -23.36
CA GLY A 266 14.42 0.13 -23.25
C GLY A 266 15.45 1.02 -22.53
N PRO A 267 15.22 2.34 -22.59
CA PRO A 267 16.18 3.34 -22.11
C PRO A 267 16.33 3.38 -20.58
N SER A 268 15.27 3.02 -19.84
CA SER A 268 15.15 3.16 -18.38
C SER A 268 15.21 1.83 -17.62
N VAL A 269 15.98 0.86 -18.11
CA VAL A 269 15.98 -0.51 -17.54
C VAL A 269 16.50 -0.56 -16.10
N GLY A 270 17.41 0.31 -15.68
CA GLY A 270 17.85 0.38 -14.29
C GLY A 270 16.74 0.85 -13.34
N ALA A 271 16.01 1.89 -13.73
CA ALA A 271 14.85 2.39 -12.99
C ALA A 271 13.77 1.30 -12.82
N ALA A 272 13.45 0.59 -13.92
CA ALA A 272 12.50 -0.50 -13.90
C ALA A 272 12.99 -1.69 -13.05
N ALA A 273 14.23 -2.15 -13.24
CA ALA A 273 14.80 -3.27 -12.49
C ALA A 273 14.83 -2.99 -10.98
N GLY A 274 15.29 -1.80 -10.58
CA GLY A 274 15.33 -1.40 -9.19
C GLY A 274 13.95 -1.35 -8.54
N LEU A 275 12.96 -0.74 -9.22
CA LEU A 275 11.60 -0.63 -8.69
C LEU A 275 10.91 -1.99 -8.54
N LEU A 276 11.15 -2.91 -9.48
CA LEU A 276 10.57 -4.26 -9.47
C LEU A 276 11.29 -5.21 -8.51
N GLY A 277 12.53 -4.90 -8.13
CA GLY A 277 13.40 -5.79 -7.36
C GLY A 277 13.56 -5.43 -5.89
N TYR A 278 13.57 -4.14 -5.56
CA TYR A 278 13.92 -3.66 -4.23
C TYR A 278 12.71 -3.13 -3.47
N GLU A 279 12.24 -3.86 -2.46
CA GLU A 279 11.09 -3.46 -1.65
C GLU A 279 11.29 -2.09 -0.99
N TRP A 280 12.52 -1.79 -0.55
CA TRP A 280 12.90 -0.53 0.07
C TRP A 280 12.85 0.69 -0.85
N LEU A 281 12.74 0.53 -2.18
CA LEU A 281 12.69 1.61 -3.19
C LEU A 281 11.28 1.85 -3.72
N GLN A 282 10.59 2.90 -3.27
CA GLN A 282 9.16 3.09 -3.57
C GLN A 282 8.88 3.68 -4.97
N GLN A 283 9.73 4.56 -5.48
CA GLN A 283 9.54 5.21 -6.79
C GLN A 283 10.84 5.34 -7.56
N SER A 284 10.74 5.48 -8.88
CA SER A 284 11.89 5.73 -9.75
C SER A 284 11.54 6.68 -10.89
N VAL A 285 12.49 7.48 -11.34
CA VAL A 285 12.34 8.37 -12.49
C VAL A 285 13.31 7.96 -13.59
N GLY A 286 12.79 7.74 -14.79
CA GLY A 286 13.56 7.39 -15.99
C GLY A 286 13.42 8.40 -17.13
N CYS A 287 14.00 8.07 -18.29
CA CYS A 287 13.94 8.82 -19.54
C CYS A 287 13.53 7.92 -20.72
N ASP A 288 12.96 8.52 -21.77
CA ASP A 288 12.80 7.89 -23.08
C ASP A 288 13.95 8.28 -24.03
N ALA A 289 14.08 7.58 -25.17
CA ALA A 289 15.11 7.81 -26.19
C ALA A 289 15.02 9.18 -26.91
N TYR A 290 13.99 9.99 -26.60
CA TYR A 290 13.67 11.26 -27.27
C TYR A 290 13.38 12.42 -26.28
N ASP A 291 14.08 12.48 -25.13
CA ASP A 291 14.04 13.60 -24.16
C ASP A 291 12.75 13.78 -23.34
N ASN A 292 11.85 12.79 -23.31
CA ASN A 292 10.68 12.80 -22.41
C ASN A 292 10.98 12.11 -21.07
N GLY A 293 10.72 12.78 -19.95
CA GLY A 293 10.81 12.20 -18.61
C GLY A 293 9.72 11.14 -18.35
N ARG A 294 10.08 10.03 -17.70
CA ARG A 294 9.15 8.96 -17.28
C ARG A 294 9.10 8.88 -15.76
N LEU A 295 7.92 8.93 -15.17
CA LEU A 295 7.70 8.66 -13.75
C LEU A 295 7.28 7.19 -13.55
N PHE A 296 7.93 6.47 -12.65
CA PHE A 296 7.58 5.09 -12.29
C PHE A 296 7.17 5.01 -10.81
N SER A 297 6.01 4.43 -10.54
CA SER A 297 5.48 4.17 -9.19
C SER A 297 4.79 2.80 -9.16
N ARG A 298 4.75 2.13 -7.99
CA ARG A 298 4.06 0.84 -7.81
C ARG A 298 2.54 0.97 -7.63
N ASN A 299 2.04 2.18 -7.36
CA ASN A 299 0.61 2.49 -7.30
C ASN A 299 0.30 3.90 -7.84
N LEU A 300 -0.98 4.13 -8.14
CA LEU A 300 -1.47 5.34 -8.80
C LEU A 300 -1.62 6.55 -7.86
N LYS A 301 -1.74 6.33 -6.54
CA LYS A 301 -1.80 7.39 -5.52
C LYS A 301 -0.43 8.07 -5.36
N ASP A 302 0.62 7.28 -5.40
CA ASP A 302 2.01 7.70 -5.26
C ASP A 302 2.51 8.38 -6.54
N LEU A 303 2.00 7.99 -7.71
CA LEU A 303 2.25 8.69 -8.98
C LEU A 303 1.68 10.13 -8.96
N LEU A 304 0.49 10.33 -8.37
CA LEU A 304 -0.14 11.65 -8.21
C LEU A 304 0.66 12.56 -7.26
N GLN A 305 1.36 12.01 -6.27
CA GLN A 305 2.20 12.78 -5.36
C GLN A 305 3.50 13.31 -6.01
N MET A 306 3.93 12.71 -7.13
CA MET A 306 5.08 13.17 -7.92
C MET A 306 4.72 14.25 -8.95
N THR A 307 3.43 14.52 -9.21
CA THR A 307 2.98 15.52 -10.19
C THR A 307 3.53 16.94 -9.96
N PRO A 308 3.79 17.42 -8.72
CA PRO A 308 4.42 18.72 -8.52
C PRO A 308 5.88 18.80 -9.00
N THR A 309 6.53 17.66 -9.24
CA THR A 309 7.90 17.62 -9.79
C THR A 309 8.00 17.84 -11.29
N LEU A 310 6.84 17.89 -11.95
CA LEU A 310 6.66 18.30 -13.34
C LEU A 310 6.27 19.78 -13.46
N GLY A 311 6.39 20.57 -12.37
CA GLY A 311 5.95 21.97 -12.32
C GLY A 311 4.48 22.17 -11.95
N ILE A 312 3.77 21.12 -11.53
CA ILE A 312 2.36 21.20 -11.10
C ILE A 312 2.30 21.37 -9.59
N ILE A 313 2.83 22.48 -9.08
CA ILE A 313 2.92 22.74 -7.65
C ILE A 313 1.73 23.61 -7.22
N SER A 314 0.80 22.99 -6.52
CA SER A 314 -0.25 23.59 -5.68
C SER A 314 -1.62 23.89 -6.32
N LEU A 315 -2.64 23.82 -5.45
CA LEU A 315 -4.01 24.31 -5.65
C LEU A 315 -4.08 25.85 -5.73
N GLU A 316 -2.96 26.57 -5.53
CA GLU A 316 -2.76 28.03 -5.78
C GLU A 316 -1.28 28.32 -6.19
N VAL A 317 -1.03 29.11 -7.25
CA VAL A 317 0.29 29.33 -7.90
C VAL A 317 0.78 30.79 -7.75
N ASN A 318 2.04 30.99 -7.35
CA ASN A 318 2.73 32.30 -7.47
C ASN A 318 3.50 32.39 -8.79
N LEU A 319 3.40 33.53 -9.46
CA LEU A 319 3.92 33.74 -10.81
C LEU A 319 5.41 34.14 -10.82
N PRO A 320 6.22 33.67 -11.80
CA PRO A 320 7.63 34.06 -11.93
C PRO A 320 7.81 35.57 -12.18
N GLN A 321 8.96 36.13 -11.81
CA GLN A 321 9.23 37.59 -11.90
C GLN A 321 10.12 38.03 -13.07
N LYS A 322 10.44 37.14 -14.03
CA LYS A 322 11.23 37.47 -15.21
C LYS A 322 10.88 36.54 -16.37
N ILE A 323 10.86 37.07 -17.58
CA ILE A 323 10.62 36.32 -18.82
C ILE A 323 11.79 36.61 -19.77
N ILE A 324 12.45 35.58 -20.29
CA ILE A 324 13.59 35.68 -21.20
C ILE A 324 13.20 35.05 -22.54
N TYR A 325 13.48 35.72 -23.66
CA TYR A 325 13.12 35.25 -25.00
C TYR A 325 14.35 35.18 -25.92
N PRO A 326 14.87 33.98 -26.23
CA PRO A 326 16.09 33.83 -27.02
C PRO A 326 15.83 34.00 -28.52
N VAL A 327 16.38 35.07 -29.12
CA VAL A 327 16.06 35.48 -30.50
C VAL A 327 16.88 34.77 -31.58
N ASP A 328 18.04 34.21 -31.21
CA ASP A 328 19.00 33.58 -32.12
C ASP A 328 18.86 32.05 -32.20
N LEU A 329 18.04 31.45 -31.33
CA LEU A 329 17.67 30.04 -31.39
C LEU A 329 16.42 29.78 -32.25
N HIS A 330 15.86 30.81 -32.90
CA HIS A 330 14.61 30.66 -33.61
C HIS A 330 14.78 30.13 -35.05
N PRO A 331 14.10 29.03 -35.44
CA PRO A 331 13.86 28.75 -36.85
C PRO A 331 12.89 29.78 -37.40
N THR A 332 13.00 30.10 -38.70
CA THR A 332 12.21 31.14 -39.37
C THR A 332 10.70 30.86 -39.24
N LEU A 333 10.01 31.60 -38.36
CA LEU A 333 8.56 31.54 -38.19
C LEU A 333 7.86 32.33 -39.29
N ASN A 334 6.61 31.97 -39.62
CA ASN A 334 5.77 32.78 -40.51
C ASN A 334 4.98 33.86 -39.75
N GLU A 335 4.44 34.88 -40.42
CA GLU A 335 3.75 36.03 -39.78
C GLU A 335 2.61 35.65 -38.82
N SER A 336 1.94 34.52 -39.04
CA SER A 336 0.82 34.08 -38.18
C SER A 336 1.34 33.35 -36.94
N GLN A 337 2.41 32.56 -37.07
CA GLN A 337 3.12 31.96 -35.95
C GLN A 337 3.87 33.01 -35.13
N GLN A 338 4.47 34.00 -35.79
CA GLN A 338 5.09 35.13 -35.14
C GLN A 338 4.04 35.92 -34.37
N ARG A 339 2.86 36.21 -34.94
CA ARG A 339 1.75 36.84 -34.19
C ARG A 339 1.30 36.01 -32.99
N LEU A 340 1.18 34.69 -33.10
CA LEU A 340 0.75 33.83 -31.98
C LEU A 340 1.82 33.72 -30.89
N VAL A 341 3.11 33.74 -31.27
CA VAL A 341 4.23 33.78 -30.33
C VAL A 341 4.33 35.16 -29.68
N ASP A 342 4.17 36.25 -30.44
CA ASP A 342 4.09 37.61 -29.92
C ASP A 342 2.86 37.76 -29.00
N GLU A 343 1.73 37.11 -29.32
CA GLU A 343 0.50 37.11 -28.54
C GLU A 343 0.63 36.30 -27.25
N ILE A 344 1.33 35.16 -27.26
CA ILE A 344 1.60 34.38 -26.05
C ILE A 344 2.67 35.04 -25.16
N VAL A 345 3.69 35.67 -25.77
CA VAL A 345 4.68 36.47 -25.05
C VAL A 345 4.01 37.69 -24.42
N SER A 346 3.15 38.41 -25.16
CA SER A 346 2.40 39.55 -24.63
C SER A 346 1.37 39.14 -23.57
N THR A 347 0.75 37.96 -23.71
CA THR A 347 -0.14 37.37 -22.69
C THR A 347 0.63 36.99 -21.42
N LEU A 348 1.84 36.44 -21.53
CA LEU A 348 2.69 36.12 -20.40
C LEU A 348 3.24 37.40 -19.73
N GLU A 349 3.58 38.43 -20.52
CA GLU A 349 3.96 39.76 -20.01
C GLU A 349 2.82 40.40 -19.19
N GLU A 350 1.57 40.31 -19.67
CA GLU A 350 0.38 40.82 -18.98
C GLU A 350 0.02 39.97 -17.75
N PHE A 351 0.05 38.65 -17.88
CA PHE A 351 -0.34 37.71 -16.81
C PHE A 351 0.64 37.76 -15.64
N MET A 352 1.95 37.79 -15.92
CA MET A 352 3.00 37.82 -14.90
C MET A 352 3.35 39.24 -14.45
N ARG A 353 2.89 40.28 -15.19
CA ARG A 353 3.22 41.70 -15.00
C ARG A 353 4.72 42.01 -15.11
N VAL A 354 5.43 41.29 -15.99
CA VAL A 354 6.86 41.49 -16.23
C VAL A 354 7.12 41.54 -17.73
N LYS A 355 7.91 42.52 -18.18
CA LYS A 355 8.33 42.63 -19.57
C LYS A 355 9.30 41.50 -19.95
N VAL A 356 9.13 40.98 -21.15
CA VAL A 356 10.04 40.02 -21.77
C VAL A 356 11.36 40.71 -22.08
N GLU A 357 12.45 40.04 -21.75
CA GLU A 357 13.79 40.45 -22.14
C GLU A 357 14.25 39.55 -23.30
N GLU A 358 14.35 40.14 -24.49
CA GLU A 358 14.93 39.45 -25.64
C GLU A 358 16.44 39.30 -25.44
N VAL A 359 16.94 38.08 -25.61
CA VAL A 359 18.36 37.78 -25.45
C VAL A 359 18.90 37.07 -26.68
N ASN A 360 20.09 37.45 -27.11
CA ASN A 360 20.80 36.75 -28.17
C ASN A 360 21.91 35.92 -27.53
N LEU A 361 21.68 34.62 -27.42
CA LEU A 361 22.55 33.71 -26.69
C LEU A 361 23.94 33.59 -27.34
N GLY A 362 24.03 33.72 -28.66
CA GLY A 362 25.28 33.77 -29.42
C GLY A 362 26.09 35.07 -29.18
N GLU A 363 25.43 36.21 -29.02
CA GLU A 363 26.08 37.48 -28.63
C GLU A 363 26.46 37.48 -27.15
N MET A 364 25.59 36.98 -26.27
CA MET A 364 25.88 36.78 -24.85
C MET A 364 27.08 35.83 -24.65
N TRP A 365 27.15 34.76 -25.45
CA TRP A 365 28.32 33.88 -25.51
C TRP A 365 29.56 34.63 -25.98
N ALA A 366 29.46 35.58 -26.91
CA ALA A 366 30.57 36.39 -27.38
C ALA A 366 31.02 37.48 -26.38
N GLU A 367 30.12 38.02 -25.57
CA GLU A 367 30.38 39.05 -24.55
C GLU A 367 30.90 38.47 -23.23
N SER A 368 30.38 37.30 -22.85
CA SER A 368 30.68 36.60 -21.59
C SER A 368 31.19 35.18 -21.84
N ARG A 369 32.15 35.07 -22.77
CA ARG A 369 32.81 33.81 -23.14
C ARG A 369 33.33 33.10 -21.87
N PRO A 370 32.98 31.83 -21.63
CA PRO A 370 33.63 31.02 -20.62
C PRO A 370 35.14 30.99 -20.90
N VAL A 371 35.99 31.10 -19.88
CA VAL A 371 37.46 31.15 -20.04
C VAL A 371 37.97 29.92 -20.81
N GLU A 372 37.26 28.81 -20.67
CA GLU A 372 37.46 27.51 -21.30
C GLU A 372 37.26 27.53 -22.82
N SER A 373 36.50 28.50 -23.35
CA SER A 373 36.20 28.64 -24.78
C SER A 373 37.37 29.19 -25.61
N ARG A 374 38.44 29.68 -24.95
CA ARG A 374 39.67 30.21 -25.57
C ARG A 374 39.45 31.25 -26.68
N GLY A 375 38.30 31.92 -26.68
CA GLY A 375 37.95 32.94 -27.68
C GLY A 375 37.28 32.42 -28.95
N GLU A 376 36.95 31.14 -29.03
CA GLU A 376 36.29 30.54 -30.19
C GLU A 376 34.77 30.76 -30.19
N GLY A 377 34.19 30.85 -31.40
CA GLY A 377 32.74 30.89 -31.56
C GLY A 377 32.09 29.54 -31.25
N MET A 378 30.84 29.54 -30.77
CA MET A 378 30.12 28.35 -30.28
C MET A 378 30.23 27.12 -31.21
N GLN A 379 30.07 27.31 -32.51
CA GLN A 379 30.16 26.24 -33.52
C GLN A 379 31.60 25.70 -33.71
N THR A 380 32.62 26.54 -33.56
CA THR A 380 34.03 26.14 -33.63
C THR A 380 34.46 25.46 -32.33
N TYR A 381 34.01 25.99 -31.19
CA TYR A 381 34.21 25.40 -29.87
C TYR A 381 33.64 23.96 -29.79
N MET A 382 32.44 23.73 -30.33
CA MET A 382 31.82 22.41 -30.46
C MET A 382 32.56 21.44 -31.39
N LYS A 383 33.45 21.96 -32.24
CA LYS A 383 34.20 21.18 -33.23
C LYS A 383 35.61 20.83 -32.74
N ASP A 384 36.21 21.69 -31.93
CA ASP A 384 37.58 21.55 -31.42
C ASP A 384 37.64 20.76 -30.09
N PHE A 385 36.54 20.73 -29.34
CA PHE A 385 36.32 19.74 -28.28
C PHE A 385 35.42 18.62 -28.81
N HIS A 386 36.01 17.53 -29.31
CA HIS A 386 35.65 16.15 -28.95
C HIS A 386 36.37 15.15 -29.87
N ARG A 387 37.02 14.16 -29.26
CA ARG A 387 37.07 12.81 -29.84
C ARG A 387 35.66 12.24 -29.69
N ASN A 388 35.08 11.72 -30.76
CA ASN A 388 33.81 11.00 -30.65
C ASN A 388 33.96 9.86 -29.62
N PRO A 389 33.05 9.73 -28.63
CA PRO A 389 33.04 8.55 -27.78
C PRO A 389 32.89 7.31 -28.64
N PHE A 390 33.45 6.20 -28.17
CA PHE A 390 33.06 4.90 -28.70
C PHE A 390 31.54 4.75 -28.53
N VAL A 391 30.86 4.49 -29.63
CA VAL A 391 29.43 4.19 -29.68
C VAL A 391 29.25 2.73 -30.10
N GLU A 392 28.34 2.04 -29.44
CA GLU A 392 28.02 0.65 -29.75
C GLU A 392 27.31 0.52 -31.11
N ALA A 393 27.12 -0.71 -31.58
CA ALA A 393 26.65 -0.99 -32.94
C ALA A 393 25.28 -0.36 -33.24
N THR A 394 24.35 -0.38 -32.29
CA THR A 394 23.02 0.25 -32.44
C THR A 394 23.08 1.78 -32.58
N PRO A 395 23.64 2.56 -31.64
CA PRO A 395 23.80 4.00 -31.83
C PRO A 395 24.64 4.35 -33.08
N GLN A 396 25.69 3.59 -33.39
CA GLN A 396 26.47 3.79 -34.62
C GLN A 396 25.63 3.56 -35.88
N PHE A 397 24.76 2.55 -35.89
CA PHE A 397 23.83 2.29 -36.99
C PHE A 397 22.87 3.47 -37.17
N LEU A 398 22.27 3.98 -36.08
CA LEU A 398 21.37 5.13 -36.14
C LEU A 398 22.08 6.39 -36.67
N LEU A 399 23.32 6.63 -36.25
CA LEU A 399 24.15 7.72 -36.76
C LEU A 399 24.44 7.55 -38.26
N ASN A 400 24.79 6.34 -38.71
CA ASN A 400 25.04 6.05 -40.12
C ASN A 400 23.77 6.25 -40.98
N VAL A 401 22.60 5.84 -40.47
CA VAL A 401 21.31 6.12 -41.13
C VAL A 401 21.09 7.63 -41.20
N GLY A 402 21.26 8.34 -40.07
CA GLY A 402 21.14 9.80 -40.03
C GLY A 402 22.08 10.53 -41.00
N GLU A 403 23.32 10.07 -41.16
CA GLU A 403 24.32 10.64 -42.08
C GLU A 403 23.89 10.54 -43.54
N THR A 404 23.10 9.53 -43.89
CA THR A 404 22.58 9.33 -45.25
C THR A 404 21.32 10.16 -45.55
N ILE A 405 20.71 10.80 -44.55
CA ILE A 405 19.53 11.64 -44.71
C ILE A 405 19.97 13.07 -45.03
N THR A 406 19.61 13.56 -46.22
CA THR A 406 19.87 14.95 -46.60
C THR A 406 19.01 15.92 -45.79
N LYS A 407 19.43 17.19 -45.72
CA LYS A 407 18.65 18.24 -45.04
C LYS A 407 17.25 18.41 -45.62
N ASP A 408 17.08 18.19 -46.92
CA ASP A 408 15.78 18.34 -47.59
C ASP A 408 14.88 17.12 -47.30
N GLU A 409 15.43 15.91 -47.28
CA GLU A 409 14.71 14.71 -46.82
C GLU A 409 14.31 14.83 -45.34
N TYR A 410 15.19 15.33 -44.47
CA TYR A 410 14.86 15.58 -43.07
C TYR A 410 13.70 16.57 -42.93
N LYS A 411 13.73 17.70 -43.64
CA LYS A 411 12.63 18.67 -43.64
C LYS A 411 11.34 18.05 -44.16
N GLU A 412 11.42 17.26 -45.22
CA GLU A 412 10.27 16.55 -45.78
C GLU A 412 9.70 15.55 -44.76
N HIS A 413 10.54 14.77 -44.08
CA HIS A 413 10.13 13.83 -43.04
C HIS A 413 9.47 14.55 -41.86
N MET A 414 10.06 15.65 -41.38
CA MET A 414 9.47 16.47 -40.32
C MET A 414 8.15 17.11 -40.76
N GLN A 415 8.02 17.50 -42.03
CA GLN A 415 6.78 18.03 -42.57
C GLN A 415 5.70 16.95 -42.68
N ARG A 416 6.05 15.74 -43.16
CA ARG A 416 5.17 14.57 -43.17
C ARG A 416 4.72 14.20 -41.75
N LEU A 417 5.61 14.27 -40.76
CA LEU A 417 5.29 14.04 -39.35
C LEU A 417 4.29 15.08 -38.83
N LYS A 418 4.48 16.36 -39.14
CA LYS A 418 3.54 17.44 -38.78
C LYS A 418 2.17 17.24 -39.42
N ILE A 419 2.13 16.90 -40.71
CA ILE A 419 0.88 16.60 -41.43
C ILE A 419 0.18 15.40 -40.77
N TYR A 420 0.91 14.33 -40.46
CA TYR A 420 0.35 13.16 -39.79
C TYR A 420 -0.17 13.48 -38.39
N ARG A 421 0.58 14.24 -37.57
CA ARG A 421 0.14 14.72 -36.25
C ARG A 421 -1.14 15.55 -36.35
N ALA A 422 -1.18 16.51 -37.27
CA ALA A 422 -2.34 17.38 -37.47
C ALA A 422 -3.57 16.56 -37.92
N TRP A 423 -3.40 15.68 -38.91
CA TRP A 423 -4.46 14.79 -39.37
C TRP A 423 -4.97 13.88 -38.24
N PHE A 424 -4.08 13.30 -37.45
CA PHE A 424 -4.42 12.41 -36.34
C PHE A 424 -5.21 13.15 -35.25
N HIS A 425 -4.75 14.33 -34.84
CA HIS A 425 -5.43 15.18 -33.85
C HIS A 425 -6.71 15.82 -34.39
N GLU A 426 -6.91 15.91 -35.70
CA GLU A 426 -8.15 16.41 -36.30
C GLU A 426 -9.19 15.29 -36.46
N HIS A 427 -8.76 14.08 -36.84
CA HIS A 427 -9.67 13.02 -37.30
C HIS A 427 -9.79 11.82 -36.35
N ILE A 428 -8.77 11.56 -35.51
CA ILE A 428 -8.71 10.37 -34.65
C ILE A 428 -8.83 10.75 -33.17
N MET A 429 -8.13 11.79 -32.73
CA MET A 429 -8.21 12.34 -31.37
C MET A 429 -8.44 13.86 -31.40
N PRO A 430 -9.68 14.33 -31.71
CA PRO A 430 -10.03 15.75 -31.79
C PRO A 430 -9.68 16.52 -30.51
N LEU A 431 -8.89 17.58 -30.63
CA LEU A 431 -8.57 18.49 -29.51
C LEU A 431 -9.78 19.32 -29.03
N ASP A 432 -10.81 19.45 -29.88
CA ASP A 432 -12.00 20.29 -29.66
C ASP A 432 -13.24 19.49 -29.19
N ALA A 433 -13.07 18.21 -28.86
CA ALA A 433 -14.19 17.39 -28.39
C ALA A 433 -14.73 17.99 -27.08
N THR A 434 -16.07 18.18 -27.01
CA THR A 434 -16.77 18.63 -25.81
C THR A 434 -16.27 17.92 -24.54
N PRO A 435 -16.38 18.51 -23.32
CA PRO A 435 -15.86 17.97 -22.04
C PRO A 435 -16.35 16.56 -21.62
N ASN A 436 -17.11 15.90 -22.48
CA ASN A 436 -17.76 14.62 -22.33
C ASN A 436 -17.35 13.61 -23.42
N ALA A 437 -16.30 13.84 -24.20
CA ALA A 437 -15.85 12.89 -25.21
C ALA A 437 -14.32 12.78 -25.18
N GLU A 438 -13.78 12.25 -24.09
CA GLU A 438 -12.36 11.88 -24.02
C GLU A 438 -12.13 10.60 -24.83
N THR A 439 -11.32 10.70 -25.90
CA THR A 439 -10.94 9.54 -26.72
C THR A 439 -9.70 8.88 -26.13
N ILE A 440 -9.82 7.60 -25.77
CA ILE A 440 -8.69 6.73 -25.45
C ILE A 440 -8.39 5.80 -26.63
N MET A 441 -7.10 5.54 -26.88
CA MET A 441 -6.64 4.55 -27.84
C MET A 441 -5.88 3.45 -27.10
N ILE A 442 -6.33 2.21 -27.26
CA ILE A 442 -5.62 1.04 -26.74
C ILE A 442 -4.56 0.64 -27.75
N LEU A 443 -3.31 0.63 -27.30
CA LEU A 443 -2.15 0.24 -28.09
C LEU A 443 -1.76 -1.19 -27.68
N PRO A 444 -1.74 -2.16 -28.61
CA PRO A 444 -1.19 -3.48 -28.34
C PRO A 444 0.27 -3.33 -27.90
N CYS A 445 0.61 -3.88 -26.74
CA CYS A 445 1.95 -3.77 -26.16
C CYS A 445 2.43 -5.16 -25.71
N GLY A 446 3.67 -5.50 -26.04
CA GLY A 446 4.32 -6.76 -25.69
C GLY A 446 4.37 -7.79 -26.82
N THR A 447 5.41 -8.61 -26.80
CA THR A 447 5.56 -9.80 -27.64
C THR A 447 5.22 -11.04 -26.81
N SER A 448 4.62 -12.07 -27.42
CA SER A 448 4.32 -13.36 -26.76
C SER A 448 5.58 -14.14 -26.36
N ASP A 449 6.73 -13.78 -26.92
CA ASP A 449 7.94 -14.58 -26.82
C ASP A 449 8.87 -14.05 -25.72
N THR A 450 9.30 -14.96 -24.84
CA THR A 450 10.33 -14.67 -23.83
C THR A 450 11.69 -14.57 -24.49
N ARG A 451 12.39 -13.46 -24.27
CA ARG A 451 13.81 -13.32 -24.64
C ARG A 451 14.69 -13.43 -23.41
N HIS A 452 15.67 -14.31 -23.48
CA HIS A 452 16.67 -14.53 -22.44
C HIS A 452 17.95 -13.77 -22.76
N ARG A 453 18.71 -13.47 -21.70
CA ARG A 453 19.96 -12.71 -21.79
C ARG A 453 21.05 -13.41 -22.62
N ASP A 454 20.98 -14.72 -22.74
CA ASP A 454 21.91 -15.54 -23.54
C ASP A 454 21.43 -15.75 -24.99
N ASP A 455 20.29 -15.19 -25.38
CA ASP A 455 19.88 -15.17 -26.78
C ASP A 455 20.76 -14.18 -27.58
N ALA A 456 21.07 -14.51 -28.83
CA ALA A 456 21.87 -13.64 -29.69
C ALA A 456 21.11 -12.33 -30.00
N THR A 457 21.76 -11.19 -29.78
CA THR A 457 21.19 -9.89 -30.14
C THR A 457 20.98 -9.81 -31.66
N SER A 458 19.79 -9.36 -32.06
CA SER A 458 19.53 -9.10 -33.48
C SER A 458 20.28 -7.84 -33.92
N PRO A 459 20.85 -7.82 -35.14
CA PRO A 459 21.51 -6.62 -35.65
C PRO A 459 20.50 -5.46 -35.74
N PRO A 460 20.94 -4.20 -35.56
CA PRO A 460 20.07 -3.05 -35.67
C PRO A 460 19.54 -2.93 -37.11
N THR A 461 18.25 -2.59 -37.23
CA THR A 461 17.55 -2.49 -38.51
C THR A 461 16.69 -1.23 -38.55
N THR A 462 16.36 -0.76 -39.75
CA THR A 462 15.36 0.30 -39.93
C THR A 462 13.96 -0.30 -39.86
N SER A 463 13.07 0.32 -39.06
CA SER A 463 11.66 -0.05 -39.04
C SER A 463 10.91 0.61 -40.20
N SER A 464 10.04 -0.14 -40.88
CA SER A 464 9.12 0.40 -41.88
C SER A 464 7.78 0.71 -41.21
N GLY A 465 7.71 1.86 -40.54
CA GLY A 465 6.47 2.36 -39.92
C GLY A 465 6.61 2.72 -38.45
N VAL A 466 5.51 3.25 -37.90
CA VAL A 466 5.41 3.63 -36.48
C VAL A 466 4.90 2.44 -35.69
N THR A 467 5.71 1.93 -34.76
CA THR A 467 5.27 0.88 -33.84
C THR A 467 4.38 1.48 -32.74
N PRO A 468 3.49 0.69 -32.11
CA PRO A 468 2.68 1.16 -30.99
C PRO A 468 3.51 1.77 -29.84
N GLU A 469 4.73 1.28 -29.65
CA GLU A 469 5.67 1.72 -28.60
C GLU A 469 6.15 3.17 -28.81
N TYR A 470 6.29 3.60 -30.07
CA TYR A 470 6.77 4.94 -30.42
C TYR A 470 5.66 5.91 -30.82
N LEU A 471 4.43 5.42 -31.03
CA LEU A 471 3.33 6.22 -31.53
C LEU A 471 2.99 7.40 -30.61
N ALA A 472 2.92 7.18 -29.30
CA ALA A 472 2.59 8.24 -28.34
C ALA A 472 3.69 9.32 -28.28
N SER A 473 4.97 8.91 -28.23
CA SER A 473 6.11 9.82 -28.28
C SER A 473 6.16 10.60 -29.60
N ILE A 474 5.85 9.94 -30.72
CA ILE A 474 5.73 10.59 -32.02
C ILE A 474 4.57 11.58 -32.06
N LEU A 475 3.43 11.31 -31.42
CA LEU A 475 2.27 12.20 -31.45
C LEU A 475 2.31 13.30 -30.37
N GLY A 476 3.22 13.21 -29.40
CA GLY A 476 3.25 14.09 -28.22
C GLY A 476 2.04 13.86 -27.32
N ALA A 477 1.57 12.62 -27.25
CA ALA A 477 0.35 12.23 -26.54
C ALA A 477 0.70 11.49 -25.23
N PRO A 478 -0.11 11.65 -24.16
CA PRO A 478 0.07 10.90 -22.94
C PRO A 478 -0.10 9.40 -23.15
N HIS A 479 0.73 8.64 -22.45
CA HIS A 479 0.83 7.19 -22.57
C HIS A 479 0.87 6.55 -21.19
N LEU A 480 0.02 5.54 -20.98
CA LEU A 480 -0.07 4.80 -19.73
C LEU A 480 0.00 3.31 -20.03
N ALA A 481 1.03 2.63 -19.53
CA ALA A 481 1.17 1.19 -19.61
C ALA A 481 0.92 0.56 -18.24
N VAL A 482 -0.06 -0.32 -18.12
CA VAL A 482 -0.48 -0.92 -16.84
C VAL A 482 -0.48 -2.44 -16.93
N PRO A 483 0.31 -3.14 -16.10
CA PRO A 483 0.19 -4.59 -15.92
C PRO A 483 -1.17 -4.92 -15.29
N PHE A 484 -1.88 -5.91 -15.84
CA PHE A 484 -3.19 -6.32 -15.31
C PHE A 484 -3.37 -7.83 -15.16
N ALA A 485 -2.47 -8.61 -15.76
CA ALA A 485 -2.45 -10.07 -15.68
C ALA A 485 -1.02 -10.59 -15.81
N GLN A 486 -0.82 -11.90 -15.65
CA GLN A 486 0.45 -12.54 -15.96
C GLN A 486 0.21 -13.91 -16.62
N LEU A 487 1.04 -14.25 -17.62
CA LEU A 487 0.92 -15.50 -18.38
C LEU A 487 2.01 -16.49 -17.97
N PRO A 488 1.67 -17.78 -17.82
CA PRO A 488 2.67 -18.81 -17.57
C PRO A 488 3.50 -19.06 -18.83
N TYR A 489 4.81 -19.29 -18.65
CA TYR A 489 5.70 -19.82 -19.68
C TYR A 489 6.62 -20.86 -19.06
N TYR A 490 7.03 -21.86 -19.84
CA TYR A 490 8.02 -22.82 -19.36
C TYR A 490 9.43 -22.26 -19.57
N SER A 491 10.16 -22.00 -18.48
CA SER A 491 11.51 -21.47 -18.59
C SER A 491 12.53 -22.56 -18.86
N ARG A 492 13.32 -22.37 -19.92
CA ARG A 492 14.51 -23.20 -20.19
C ARG A 492 15.63 -23.02 -19.17
N ILE A 493 15.63 -21.90 -18.44
CA ILE A 493 16.68 -21.55 -17.48
C ILE A 493 16.37 -22.15 -16.11
N SER A 494 15.15 -21.93 -15.59
CA SER A 494 14.78 -22.44 -14.27
C SER A 494 14.24 -23.87 -14.29
N GLY A 495 13.92 -24.42 -15.47
CA GLY A 495 13.40 -25.78 -15.63
C GLY A 495 11.99 -25.98 -15.06
N ARG A 496 11.25 -24.89 -14.86
CA ARG A 496 9.88 -24.90 -14.31
C ARG A 496 9.03 -23.82 -14.97
N THR A 497 7.72 -23.87 -14.72
CA THR A 497 6.79 -22.82 -15.13
C THR A 497 7.09 -21.53 -14.35
N GLU A 498 7.29 -20.46 -15.11
CA GLU A 498 7.49 -19.08 -14.68
C GLU A 498 6.35 -18.23 -15.23
N TYR A 499 6.28 -16.94 -14.83
CA TYR A 499 5.17 -16.05 -15.21
C TYR A 499 5.70 -14.71 -15.71
N GLN A 500 5.10 -14.18 -16.77
CA GLN A 500 5.43 -12.88 -17.36
C GLN A 500 4.22 -11.94 -17.31
N PRO A 501 4.39 -10.67 -16.90
CA PRO A 501 3.27 -9.73 -16.86
C PRO A 501 2.72 -9.44 -18.26
N VAL A 502 1.40 -9.29 -18.32
CA VAL A 502 0.65 -8.78 -19.46
C VAL A 502 0.27 -7.35 -19.14
N CYS A 503 0.69 -6.44 -20.03
CA CYS A 503 0.41 -5.02 -19.91
C CYS A 503 -0.61 -4.60 -20.97
N VAL A 504 -1.52 -3.72 -20.58
CA VAL A 504 -2.29 -2.92 -21.54
C VAL A 504 -1.63 -1.57 -21.65
N SER A 505 -1.56 -1.04 -22.87
CA SER A 505 -1.07 0.30 -23.12
C SER A 505 -2.20 1.17 -23.66
N LEU A 506 -2.32 2.37 -23.09
CA LEU A 506 -3.36 3.33 -23.41
C LEU A 506 -2.70 4.65 -23.78
N MET A 507 -3.26 5.33 -24.77
CA MET A 507 -2.90 6.67 -25.20
C MET A 507 -4.14 7.55 -25.16
N GLY A 508 -4.00 8.77 -24.66
CA GLY A 508 -5.10 9.74 -24.60
C GLY A 508 -4.75 11.05 -25.32
N SER A 509 -5.68 12.00 -25.30
CA SER A 509 -5.43 13.36 -25.79
C SER A 509 -4.55 14.14 -24.82
N PHE A 510 -3.85 15.15 -25.31
CA PHE A 510 -3.03 16.04 -24.48
C PHE A 510 -3.86 16.64 -23.32
N GLY A 511 -3.34 16.60 -22.09
CA GLY A 511 -4.06 17.08 -20.89
C GLY A 511 -4.98 16.06 -20.22
N SER A 512 -5.10 14.84 -20.76
CA SER A 512 -5.92 13.76 -20.19
C SER A 512 -5.17 12.86 -19.20
N GLU A 513 -3.91 13.13 -18.84
CA GLU A 513 -3.04 12.25 -18.04
C GLU A 513 -3.72 11.78 -16.74
N VAL A 514 -4.28 12.74 -15.99
CA VAL A 514 -4.97 12.48 -14.73
C VAL A 514 -6.30 11.76 -14.98
N GLY A 515 -7.02 12.13 -16.05
CA GLY A 515 -8.26 11.49 -16.47
C GLY A 515 -8.02 10.01 -16.83
N MET A 516 -6.99 9.72 -17.61
CA MET A 516 -6.56 8.37 -17.99
C MET A 516 -6.17 7.53 -16.77
N ILE A 517 -5.37 8.07 -15.85
CA ILE A 517 -5.00 7.35 -14.63
C ILE A 517 -6.23 7.02 -13.80
N ARG A 518 -7.14 7.98 -13.61
CA ARG A 518 -8.41 7.77 -12.89
C ARG A 518 -9.29 6.76 -13.60
N LEU A 519 -9.40 6.86 -14.92
CA LEU A 519 -10.17 5.95 -15.76
C LEU A 519 -9.66 4.52 -15.62
N VAL A 520 -8.36 4.31 -15.77
CA VAL A 520 -7.76 2.97 -15.65
C VAL A 520 -7.91 2.43 -14.24
N LYS A 521 -7.67 3.25 -13.22
CA LYS A 521 -7.89 2.87 -11.82
C LYS A 521 -9.33 2.41 -11.60
N GLN A 522 -10.30 3.23 -12.01
CA GLN A 522 -11.72 2.94 -11.85
C GLN A 522 -12.14 1.72 -12.67
N ALA A 523 -11.65 1.59 -13.91
CA ALA A 523 -11.94 0.45 -14.77
C ALA A 523 -11.35 -0.84 -14.19
N PHE A 524 -10.14 -0.79 -13.62
CA PHE A 524 -9.52 -1.95 -12.98
C PHE A 524 -10.24 -2.29 -11.67
N GLU A 525 -10.58 -1.31 -10.85
CA GLU A 525 -11.39 -1.50 -9.64
C GLU A 525 -12.75 -2.12 -9.98
N GLN A 526 -13.43 -1.61 -11.02
CA GLN A 526 -14.71 -2.13 -11.51
C GLN A 526 -14.58 -3.54 -12.10
N ALA A 527 -13.48 -3.84 -12.79
CA ALA A 527 -13.20 -5.15 -13.36
C ALA A 527 -12.59 -6.13 -12.37
N HIS A 528 -12.37 -5.72 -11.11
CA HIS A 528 -11.63 -6.47 -10.12
C HIS A 528 -10.22 -6.86 -10.60
N TRP A 529 -9.55 -6.03 -11.39
CA TRP A 529 -8.15 -6.23 -11.78
C TRP A 529 -7.20 -5.62 -10.75
N PRO A 530 -5.94 -6.08 -10.67
CA PRO A 530 -5.01 -5.58 -9.69
C PRO A 530 -4.61 -4.15 -10.03
N THR A 531 -4.66 -3.27 -9.04
CA THR A 531 -4.19 -1.88 -9.15
C THR A 531 -2.74 -1.71 -8.68
N GLU A 532 -2.10 -2.81 -8.26
CA GLU A 532 -0.75 -2.84 -7.67
C GLU A 532 0.03 -4.06 -8.16
N VAL A 533 1.36 -3.93 -8.21
CA VAL A 533 2.30 -5.00 -8.59
C VAL A 533 3.29 -5.28 -7.46
N SER A 534 3.53 -6.55 -7.17
CA SER A 534 4.48 -6.98 -6.12
C SER A 534 5.93 -6.83 -6.57
N ALA A 535 6.90 -6.64 -5.67
CA ALA A 535 8.32 -6.77 -6.02
C ALA A 535 8.72 -8.26 -6.17
N GLY A 536 9.84 -8.54 -6.83
CA GLY A 536 10.42 -9.88 -6.94
C GLY A 536 9.93 -10.71 -8.13
N ARG A 537 9.72 -12.02 -7.93
CA ARG A 537 9.53 -12.99 -9.02
C ARG A 537 8.21 -12.86 -9.77
N PHE A 538 7.12 -12.53 -9.09
CA PHE A 538 5.78 -12.47 -9.66
C PHE A 538 5.28 -11.02 -9.68
N ALA A 539 4.60 -10.63 -10.76
CA ALA A 539 3.96 -9.31 -10.83
C ALA A 539 2.72 -9.26 -9.93
N PHE A 540 2.01 -10.39 -9.84
CA PHE A 540 0.87 -10.62 -8.96
C PHE A 540 1.08 -11.91 -8.17
N PRO A 541 0.62 -11.98 -6.91
CA PRO A 541 0.67 -13.22 -6.13
C PRO A 541 0.06 -14.38 -6.91
N LEU A 542 0.75 -15.52 -6.93
CA LEU A 542 0.15 -16.75 -7.44
C LEU A 542 -0.88 -17.23 -6.43
N GLU A 543 -2.14 -17.29 -6.84
CA GLU A 543 -3.17 -17.96 -6.04
C GLU A 543 -2.71 -19.39 -5.75
N LYS A 544 -2.66 -19.76 -4.46
CA LYS A 544 -2.47 -21.16 -4.06
C LYS A 544 -3.78 -21.91 -4.30
N GLY A 545 -4.07 -22.20 -5.56
CA GLY A 545 -5.27 -22.94 -5.93
C GLY A 545 -5.69 -22.78 -7.40
N SER A 546 -4.89 -23.27 -8.34
CA SER A 546 -5.46 -23.71 -9.61
C SER A 546 -4.73 -24.95 -10.14
N HIS A 547 -5.47 -26.06 -10.11
CA HIS A 547 -5.24 -27.20 -10.97
C HIS A 547 -5.42 -26.77 -12.43
N ALA A 548 -4.32 -26.60 -13.17
CA ALA A 548 -4.35 -26.63 -14.63
C ALA A 548 -3.81 -27.98 -15.10
N ALA A 549 -4.66 -29.00 -14.99
CA ALA A 549 -4.60 -30.16 -15.87
C ALA A 549 -5.79 -30.04 -16.82
N ASN A 550 -5.50 -29.69 -18.08
CA ASN A 550 -6.40 -29.64 -19.22
C ASN A 550 -7.29 -28.39 -19.36
N ASN A 551 -6.66 -27.27 -19.71
CA ASN A 551 -7.10 -26.44 -20.84
C ASN A 551 -5.95 -25.50 -21.22
N GLU A 552 -5.51 -25.59 -22.48
CA GLU A 552 -4.80 -24.51 -23.15
C GLU A 552 -5.74 -23.30 -23.21
N ASP A 553 -5.19 -22.09 -23.07
CA ASP A 553 -5.89 -20.78 -23.12
C ASP A 553 -6.80 -20.39 -21.95
N ARG A 554 -6.23 -20.03 -20.79
CA ARG A 554 -6.82 -18.98 -19.94
C ARG A 554 -5.75 -18.06 -19.33
N LEU A 555 -5.83 -16.77 -19.69
CA LEU A 555 -5.21 -15.64 -19.00
C LEU A 555 -5.49 -15.77 -17.49
N LEU A 556 -4.45 -15.81 -16.66
CA LEU A 556 -4.61 -15.58 -15.22
C LEU A 556 -4.84 -14.08 -15.03
N ILE A 557 -6.09 -13.67 -15.21
CA ILE A 557 -6.60 -12.37 -14.76
C ILE A 557 -6.59 -12.44 -13.24
N ALA A 558 -5.67 -11.70 -12.62
CA ALA A 558 -5.58 -11.64 -11.17
C ALA A 558 -6.78 -10.84 -10.66
N THR A 559 -7.68 -11.50 -9.90
CA THR A 559 -8.84 -10.82 -9.32
C THR A 559 -8.43 -10.12 -8.02
N SER A 560 -8.54 -8.79 -8.00
CA SER A 560 -8.43 -7.95 -6.80
C SER A 560 -9.81 -7.82 -6.13
N PRO A 561 -9.93 -8.00 -4.80
CA PRO A 561 -11.18 -7.74 -4.10
C PRO A 561 -11.34 -6.22 -3.84
N ALA A 562 -12.03 -5.51 -4.74
CA ALA A 562 -12.47 -4.12 -4.53
C ALA A 562 -13.89 -3.91 -5.11
N PRO A 563 -14.80 -3.18 -4.44
CA PRO A 563 -16.22 -3.08 -4.85
C PRO A 563 -16.47 -2.07 -6.00
N PRO A 564 -17.61 -2.18 -6.72
CA PRO A 564 -17.86 -1.42 -7.95
C PRO A 564 -18.23 0.05 -7.71
N VAL A 565 -17.80 0.94 -8.62
CA VAL A 565 -18.20 2.36 -8.70
C VAL A 565 -19.21 2.53 -9.84
N PRO A 566 -20.36 3.22 -9.65
CA PRO A 566 -21.29 3.46 -10.75
C PRO A 566 -20.83 4.60 -11.68
N LEU A 567 -21.03 4.38 -12.99
CA LEU A 567 -20.69 5.26 -14.12
C LEU A 567 -21.53 6.55 -14.15
N PHE A 568 -20.89 7.70 -14.38
CA PHE A 568 -21.58 8.95 -14.73
C PHE A 568 -22.08 8.91 -16.18
N SER A 569 -23.38 9.21 -16.38
CA SER A 569 -24.02 9.41 -17.68
C SER A 569 -23.86 10.85 -18.20
N HIS A 570 -23.65 11.01 -19.51
CA HIS A 570 -23.54 12.31 -20.20
C HIS A 570 -24.74 13.26 -20.03
N PRO A 571 -24.49 14.59 -20.11
CA PRO A 571 -25.50 15.62 -19.86
C PRO A 571 -26.36 15.90 -21.10
N GLY A 572 -27.68 15.81 -20.95
CA GLY A 572 -28.60 16.04 -22.06
C GLY A 572 -30.08 16.10 -21.69
N SER A 573 -30.45 16.82 -20.63
CA SER A 573 -31.79 17.45 -20.56
C SER A 573 -31.76 18.58 -19.52
N PRO A 574 -32.40 19.73 -19.76
CA PRO A 574 -32.50 20.76 -18.73
C PRO A 574 -33.38 20.25 -17.60
N LEU A 575 -32.74 19.82 -16.51
CA LEU A 575 -33.40 19.48 -15.27
C LEU A 575 -34.13 20.72 -14.74
N SER A 576 -35.45 20.60 -14.58
CA SER A 576 -36.30 21.70 -14.12
C SER A 576 -35.77 22.30 -12.81
N ALA A 577 -35.95 23.61 -12.64
CA ALA A 577 -35.52 24.38 -11.46
C ALA A 577 -35.99 23.80 -10.11
N ALA A 578 -37.00 22.92 -10.10
CA ALA A 578 -37.45 22.19 -8.91
C ALA A 578 -36.45 21.12 -8.41
N LYS A 579 -35.62 20.52 -9.29
CA LYS A 579 -34.61 19.51 -8.91
C LYS A 579 -33.31 20.13 -8.38
N LEU A 580 -32.96 21.33 -8.84
CA LEU A 580 -31.81 22.10 -8.33
C LEU A 580 -32.02 22.57 -6.88
N ALA A 581 -33.27 22.69 -6.43
CA ALA A 581 -33.59 23.01 -5.04
C ALA A 581 -33.49 21.82 -4.06
N MET A 582 -33.46 20.56 -4.56
CA MET A 582 -33.31 19.36 -3.71
C MET A 582 -31.85 18.89 -3.56
N LEU A 583 -30.95 19.29 -4.44
CA LEU A 583 -29.52 18.97 -4.38
C LEU A 583 -28.74 19.79 -3.34
N SER A 584 -29.41 20.70 -2.61
CA SER A 584 -28.77 21.60 -1.63
C SER A 584 -28.97 21.18 -0.16
N LEU A 585 -29.56 20.01 0.11
CA LEU A 585 -29.81 19.55 1.48
C LEU A 585 -28.98 18.29 1.77
N LYS A 586 -28.14 18.36 2.80
CA LYS A 586 -27.37 17.21 3.30
C LYS A 586 -28.35 16.11 3.74
N PRO A 587 -28.12 14.83 3.39
CA PRO A 587 -28.95 13.75 3.88
C PRO A 587 -28.92 13.70 5.41
N ARG A 588 -30.08 13.48 6.03
CA ARG A 588 -30.19 13.38 7.48
C ARG A 588 -29.97 11.93 7.91
N VAL A 589 -29.13 11.75 8.92
CA VAL A 589 -28.75 10.44 9.46
C VAL A 589 -29.13 10.39 10.94
N LEU A 590 -29.93 9.40 11.33
CA LEU A 590 -30.26 9.14 12.72
C LEU A 590 -29.16 8.29 13.36
N HIS A 591 -28.29 8.93 14.15
CA HIS A 591 -27.25 8.28 14.93
C HIS A 591 -27.83 7.77 16.25
N ILE A 592 -27.95 6.45 16.39
CA ILE A 592 -28.36 5.78 17.63
C ILE A 592 -27.15 5.14 18.30
N GLY A 593 -26.86 5.52 19.54
CA GLY A 593 -25.67 5.07 20.26
C GLY A 593 -24.82 6.21 20.81
N ASP A 594 -23.68 5.81 21.35
CA ASP A 594 -22.66 6.72 21.85
C ASP A 594 -21.89 7.42 20.70
N PRO A 595 -21.20 8.54 20.97
CA PRO A 595 -20.39 9.20 19.95
C PRO A 595 -19.24 8.30 19.48
N ILE A 596 -18.81 8.50 18.24
CA ILE A 596 -17.61 7.87 17.68
C ILE A 596 -16.41 8.09 18.59
N LYS A 597 -15.68 7.01 18.84
CA LYS A 597 -14.55 6.99 19.78
C LYS A 597 -13.24 6.59 19.10
N TYR A 598 -13.30 5.70 18.11
CA TYR A 598 -12.11 5.10 17.51
C TYR A 598 -11.74 5.75 16.16
N ASN A 599 -12.70 6.37 15.47
CA ASN A 599 -12.56 6.91 14.12
C ASN A 599 -13.02 8.38 13.95
N PRO A 600 -12.54 9.33 14.78
CA PRO A 600 -13.03 10.71 14.79
C PRO A 600 -12.85 11.44 13.45
N ASP A 601 -11.69 11.28 12.79
CA ASP A 601 -11.40 11.94 11.51
C ASP A 601 -12.32 11.44 10.37
N THR A 602 -12.71 10.17 10.41
CA THR A 602 -13.67 9.59 9.46
C THR A 602 -15.07 10.12 9.74
N TYR A 603 -15.43 10.26 11.01
CA TYR A 603 -16.71 10.83 11.42
C TYR A 603 -16.84 12.32 11.11
N ASP A 604 -15.77 13.11 11.22
CA ASP A 604 -15.79 14.53 10.84
C ASP A 604 -16.07 14.68 9.33
N ARG A 605 -15.48 13.82 8.50
CA ARG A 605 -15.77 13.79 7.06
C ARG A 605 -17.20 13.32 6.76
N PHE A 606 -17.71 12.35 7.53
CA PHE A 606 -19.07 11.83 7.41
C PHE A 606 -20.12 12.89 7.79
N SER A 607 -19.94 13.53 8.95
CA SER A 607 -20.82 14.58 9.48
C SER A 607 -20.69 15.91 8.73
N ALA A 608 -19.57 16.17 8.04
CA ALA A 608 -19.48 17.27 7.09
C ALA A 608 -20.44 17.08 5.89
N GLN A 609 -20.78 15.84 5.54
CA GLN A 609 -21.61 15.49 4.38
C GLN A 609 -23.07 15.18 4.76
N CYS A 610 -23.35 14.87 6.03
CA CYS A 610 -24.68 14.50 6.53
C CYS A 610 -25.15 15.47 7.62
N ASP A 611 -26.46 15.65 7.77
CA ASP A 611 -27.03 16.24 8.98
C ASP A 611 -27.29 15.13 10.00
N VAL A 612 -26.40 14.99 10.99
CA VAL A 612 -26.44 13.88 11.95
C VAL A 612 -27.29 14.25 13.16
N ILE A 613 -28.38 13.51 13.34
CA ILE A 613 -29.30 13.65 14.47
C ILE A 613 -28.96 12.58 15.49
N ARG A 614 -28.66 12.98 16.72
CA ARG A 614 -28.39 12.03 17.81
C ARG A 614 -29.40 12.21 18.94
N PRO A 615 -30.40 11.32 19.07
CA PRO A 615 -31.37 11.37 20.16
C PRO A 615 -30.69 11.24 21.53
N SER A 616 -31.27 11.87 22.56
CA SER A 616 -30.76 11.70 23.92
C SER A 616 -30.93 10.25 24.41
N THR A 617 -30.25 9.87 25.49
CA THR A 617 -30.38 8.53 26.07
C THR A 617 -31.82 8.23 26.55
N GLU A 618 -32.54 9.25 27.00
CA GLU A 618 -33.97 9.16 27.37
C GLU A 618 -34.84 8.95 26.13
N GLU A 619 -34.57 9.67 25.04
CA GLU A 619 -35.30 9.53 23.78
C GLU A 619 -35.06 8.18 23.08
N ARG A 620 -33.94 7.51 23.38
CA ARG A 620 -33.63 6.16 22.88
C ARG A 620 -34.38 5.04 23.61
N GLN A 621 -35.08 5.32 24.71
CA GLN A 621 -35.91 4.32 25.39
C GLN A 621 -37.14 3.99 24.55
N ARG A 622 -37.47 2.70 24.40
CA ARG A 622 -38.52 2.23 23.46
C ARG A 622 -39.83 3.04 23.49
N PRO A 623 -40.47 3.33 24.64
CA PRO A 623 -41.74 4.07 24.65
C PRO A 623 -41.59 5.51 24.13
N GLU A 624 -40.48 6.17 24.48
CA GLU A 624 -40.20 7.53 24.07
C GLU A 624 -39.73 7.60 22.61
N PHE A 625 -38.97 6.61 22.15
CA PHE A 625 -38.54 6.48 20.76
C PHE A 625 -39.74 6.26 19.82
N ILE A 626 -40.67 5.38 20.19
CA ILE A 626 -41.94 5.18 19.45
C ILE A 626 -42.74 6.48 19.40
N LYS A 627 -42.84 7.19 20.52
CA LYS A 627 -43.54 8.48 20.58
C LYS A 627 -42.85 9.52 19.68
N ALA A 628 -41.52 9.56 19.66
CA ALA A 628 -40.74 10.47 18.84
C ALA A 628 -40.93 10.25 17.33
N LEU A 629 -40.95 8.99 16.90
CA LEU A 629 -41.25 8.63 15.51
C LEU A 629 -42.67 9.05 15.12
N LYS A 630 -43.67 8.78 15.98
CA LYS A 630 -45.07 9.18 15.74
C LYS A 630 -45.28 10.69 15.68
N GLU A 631 -44.51 11.43 16.47
CA GLU A 631 -44.52 12.90 16.50
C GLU A 631 -43.69 13.53 15.37
N GLY A 632 -42.91 12.72 14.62
CA GLY A 632 -42.01 13.22 13.57
C GLY A 632 -40.89 14.10 14.12
N ARG A 633 -40.45 13.90 15.38
CA ARG A 633 -39.50 14.78 16.08
C ARG A 633 -38.17 14.97 15.36
N TRP A 634 -37.68 13.93 14.69
CA TRP A 634 -36.42 13.98 13.95
C TRP A 634 -36.63 14.32 12.47
N GLY A 635 -37.86 14.58 12.03
CA GLY A 635 -38.22 14.80 10.63
C GLY A 635 -37.90 13.60 9.73
N GLU A 636 -37.82 13.85 8.43
CA GLU A 636 -37.43 12.83 7.44
C GLU A 636 -35.92 12.57 7.51
N PHE A 637 -35.51 11.31 7.67
CA PHE A 637 -34.11 10.88 7.66
C PHE A 637 -33.91 9.69 6.74
N GLN A 638 -32.74 9.63 6.10
CA GLN A 638 -32.48 8.68 5.02
C GLN A 638 -31.66 7.47 5.48
N ALA A 639 -31.00 7.57 6.63
CA ALA A 639 -30.22 6.48 7.19
C ALA A 639 -30.33 6.40 8.71
N ILE A 640 -30.18 5.18 9.23
CA ILE A 640 -29.98 4.89 10.65
C ILE A 640 -28.54 4.38 10.82
N PHE A 641 -27.82 5.00 11.74
CA PHE A 641 -26.43 4.72 12.04
C PHE A 641 -26.28 4.24 13.48
N ARG A 642 -25.82 2.99 13.65
CA ARG A 642 -25.50 2.42 14.96
C ARG A 642 -24.02 2.00 15.01
N PRO A 643 -23.10 2.86 15.46
CA PRO A 643 -21.65 2.59 15.42
C PRO A 643 -21.14 1.60 16.47
N PHE A 644 -21.94 1.30 17.50
CA PHE A 644 -21.53 0.42 18.58
C PHE A 644 -22.54 -0.70 18.79
N TRP A 645 -22.03 -1.90 19.08
CA TRP A 645 -22.86 -3.04 19.44
C TRP A 645 -23.34 -2.97 20.90
N GLY A 646 -22.54 -2.37 21.79
CA GLY A 646 -22.85 -2.23 23.22
C GLY A 646 -23.83 -1.10 23.56
N THR A 647 -24.06 -0.15 22.64
CA THR A 647 -25.01 0.97 22.81
C THR A 647 -25.90 1.11 21.58
N GLY A 648 -26.94 1.95 21.64
CA GLY A 648 -27.88 2.11 20.53
C GLY A 648 -28.89 0.97 20.39
N GLY A 649 -28.98 0.09 21.39
CA GLY A 649 -29.99 -0.98 21.51
C GLY A 649 -31.06 -0.70 22.56
N GLU A 650 -31.13 0.51 23.11
CA GLU A 650 -32.00 0.87 24.24
C GLU A 650 -33.50 0.77 23.91
N MET A 651 -33.86 0.83 22.63
CA MET A 651 -35.22 0.67 22.12
C MET A 651 -35.65 -0.80 21.95
N GLY A 652 -34.76 -1.75 22.24
CA GLY A 652 -35.01 -3.19 22.11
C GLY A 652 -35.08 -3.65 20.65
N ASN A 653 -35.84 -4.73 20.41
CA ASN A 653 -35.92 -5.36 19.10
C ASN A 653 -36.56 -4.45 18.05
N TRP A 654 -35.97 -4.41 16.87
CA TRP A 654 -36.49 -3.71 15.70
C TRP A 654 -37.47 -4.62 14.95
N ASP A 655 -38.64 -4.79 15.58
CA ASP A 655 -39.78 -5.56 15.10
C ASP A 655 -40.81 -4.67 14.38
N ALA A 656 -41.96 -5.23 14.02
CA ALA A 656 -43.02 -4.49 13.32
C ALA A 656 -43.49 -3.23 14.06
N GLU A 657 -43.48 -3.21 15.39
CA GLU A 657 -43.90 -2.03 16.16
C GLU A 657 -42.99 -0.82 15.91
N LEU A 658 -41.67 -1.04 15.78
CA LEU A 658 -40.70 0.02 15.49
C LEU A 658 -40.51 0.25 13.99
N VAL A 659 -40.28 -0.82 13.23
CA VAL A 659 -39.99 -0.75 11.80
C VAL A 659 -41.16 -0.12 11.05
N ASP A 660 -42.41 -0.34 11.49
CA ASP A 660 -43.56 0.24 10.80
C ASP A 660 -43.68 1.76 10.90
N LEU A 661 -43.08 2.33 11.95
CA LEU A 661 -43.08 3.76 12.24
C LEU A 661 -41.95 4.52 11.53
N LEU A 662 -41.04 3.83 10.82
CA LEU A 662 -39.95 4.47 10.11
C LEU A 662 -40.46 5.32 8.93
N PRO A 663 -39.94 6.53 8.74
CA PRO A 663 -40.28 7.36 7.59
C PRO A 663 -39.99 6.63 6.27
N GLU A 664 -40.79 6.90 5.23
CA GLU A 664 -40.59 6.32 3.89
C GLU A 664 -39.25 6.74 3.27
N SER A 665 -38.62 7.80 3.77
CA SER A 665 -37.34 8.29 3.29
C SER A 665 -36.14 7.44 3.73
N VAL A 666 -36.30 6.51 4.68
CA VAL A 666 -35.21 5.65 5.15
C VAL A 666 -34.82 4.64 4.07
N LYS A 667 -33.53 4.64 3.69
CA LYS A 667 -32.98 3.73 2.68
C LYS A 667 -32.02 2.69 3.23
N VAL A 668 -31.31 3.04 4.31
CA VAL A 668 -30.27 2.18 4.89
C VAL A 668 -30.27 2.20 6.41
N PHE A 669 -30.07 1.04 7.00
CA PHE A 669 -29.77 0.87 8.42
C PHE A 669 -28.44 0.13 8.53
N ALA A 670 -27.38 0.86 8.90
CA ALA A 670 -26.07 0.28 9.15
C ALA A 670 -25.80 0.14 10.65
N SER A 671 -25.46 -1.07 11.08
CA SER A 671 -25.19 -1.40 12.47
C SER A 671 -23.84 -2.10 12.64
N ALA A 672 -23.17 -1.74 13.73
CA ALA A 672 -22.05 -2.47 14.29
C ALA A 672 -22.46 -3.89 14.70
N GLY A 673 -21.48 -4.81 14.65
CA GLY A 673 -21.66 -6.23 14.96
C GLY A 673 -21.94 -7.11 13.74
N ALA A 674 -21.60 -8.40 13.84
CA ALA A 674 -21.95 -9.42 12.85
C ALA A 674 -23.39 -9.92 13.02
N GLY A 675 -23.87 -9.97 14.27
CA GLY A 675 -25.22 -10.42 14.63
C GLY A 675 -26.30 -9.39 14.37
N PHE A 676 -27.46 -9.87 13.93
CA PHE A 676 -28.64 -9.04 13.67
C PHE A 676 -29.93 -9.68 14.19
N ASP A 677 -29.84 -10.59 15.17
CA ASP A 677 -30.97 -11.35 15.72
C ASP A 677 -32.07 -10.45 16.34
N TRP A 678 -31.69 -9.23 16.74
CA TRP A 678 -32.57 -8.21 17.31
C TRP A 678 -33.28 -7.34 16.25
N ALA A 679 -32.91 -7.45 14.97
CA ALA A 679 -33.47 -6.66 13.88
C ALA A 679 -34.22 -7.56 12.88
N ASP A 680 -35.49 -7.24 12.61
CA ASP A 680 -36.25 -7.93 11.57
C ASP A 680 -35.81 -7.46 10.17
N THR A 681 -34.68 -8.02 9.73
CA THR A 681 -34.06 -7.68 8.44
C THR A 681 -34.93 -8.04 7.24
N LYS A 682 -35.85 -9.00 7.40
CA LYS A 682 -36.85 -9.34 6.39
C LYS A 682 -37.87 -8.22 6.26
N LEU A 683 -38.46 -7.78 7.36
CA LEU A 683 -39.42 -6.68 7.35
C LEU A 683 -38.79 -5.37 6.84
N LEU A 684 -37.55 -5.07 7.24
CA LEU A 684 -36.78 -3.95 6.70
C LEU A 684 -36.62 -4.06 5.18
N GLY A 685 -36.25 -5.23 4.67
CA GLY A 685 -36.08 -5.46 3.23
C GLY A 685 -37.40 -5.35 2.46
N GLU A 686 -38.51 -5.87 3.01
CA GLU A 686 -39.85 -5.76 2.41
C GLU A 686 -40.34 -4.31 2.31
N ARG A 687 -39.85 -3.42 3.18
CA ARG A 687 -40.05 -1.96 3.14
C ARG A 687 -39.03 -1.21 2.26
N GLY A 688 -38.09 -1.92 1.62
CA GLY A 688 -37.05 -1.31 0.78
C GLY A 688 -35.86 -0.73 1.54
N ILE A 689 -35.71 -1.05 2.83
CA ILE A 689 -34.59 -0.60 3.67
C ILE A 689 -33.47 -1.65 3.61
N ILE A 690 -32.30 -1.23 3.14
CA ILE A 690 -31.09 -2.08 3.13
C ILE A 690 -30.52 -2.13 4.53
N TYR A 691 -30.40 -3.32 5.10
CA TYR A 691 -29.74 -3.53 6.39
C TYR A 691 -28.32 -4.02 6.17
N CYS A 692 -27.35 -3.26 6.71
CA CYS A 692 -25.93 -3.60 6.68
C CYS A 692 -25.44 -3.91 8.09
N ASN A 693 -24.85 -5.10 8.27
CA ASN A 693 -24.11 -5.41 9.47
C ASN A 693 -22.63 -5.04 9.28
N SER A 694 -21.83 -5.11 10.34
CA SER A 694 -20.39 -4.84 10.27
C SER A 694 -19.54 -6.07 10.54
N GLY A 695 -20.08 -7.27 10.29
CA GLY A 695 -19.42 -8.54 10.63
C GLY A 695 -18.07 -8.79 9.95
N LEU A 696 -17.82 -8.16 8.80
CA LEU A 696 -16.53 -8.22 8.12
C LEU A 696 -15.39 -7.65 8.97
N ALA A 697 -15.64 -6.61 9.76
CA ALA A 697 -14.63 -5.97 10.60
C ALA A 697 -14.15 -6.85 11.77
N ALA A 698 -14.97 -7.79 12.23
CA ALA A 698 -14.66 -8.67 13.36
C ALA A 698 -14.06 -10.02 12.94
N SER A 699 -13.95 -10.29 11.64
CA SER A 699 -13.69 -11.65 11.13
C SER A 699 -12.31 -12.17 11.58
N ASP A 700 -11.27 -11.34 11.50
CA ASP A 700 -9.91 -11.74 11.91
C ASP A 700 -9.81 -11.93 13.43
N ALA A 701 -10.35 -10.99 14.22
CA ALA A 701 -10.37 -11.09 15.68
C ALA A 701 -11.04 -12.37 16.17
N VAL A 702 -12.23 -12.69 15.64
CA VAL A 702 -12.95 -13.92 16.00
C VAL A 702 -12.16 -15.14 15.56
N ALA A 703 -11.55 -15.12 14.37
CA ALA A 703 -10.76 -16.24 13.89
C ALA A 703 -9.55 -16.51 14.81
N ASP A 704 -8.78 -15.49 15.17
CA ASP A 704 -7.61 -15.62 16.05
C ASP A 704 -7.99 -16.10 17.45
N PHE A 705 -9.06 -15.54 18.03
CA PHE A 705 -9.56 -15.97 19.33
C PHE A 705 -10.02 -17.45 19.30
N SER A 706 -10.66 -17.86 18.20
CA SER A 706 -11.10 -19.24 17.99
C SER A 706 -9.92 -20.22 17.93
N ILE A 707 -8.77 -19.81 17.36
CA ILE A 707 -7.56 -20.65 17.37
C ILE A 707 -7.11 -20.92 18.82
N ALA A 708 -7.09 -19.90 19.67
CA ALA A 708 -6.74 -20.08 21.09
C ALA A 708 -7.71 -21.04 21.79
N MET A 709 -9.02 -20.93 21.53
CA MET A 709 -10.03 -21.84 22.05
C MET A 709 -9.84 -23.28 21.55
N ILE A 710 -9.58 -23.48 20.26
CA ILE A 710 -9.29 -24.80 19.69
C ILE A 710 -8.06 -25.40 20.37
N ILE A 711 -6.94 -24.66 20.45
CA ILE A 711 -5.72 -25.14 21.12
C ILE A 711 -6.01 -25.51 22.58
N SER A 712 -6.79 -24.69 23.28
CA SER A 712 -7.20 -24.92 24.67
C SER A 712 -7.85 -26.30 24.86
N THR A 713 -8.75 -26.68 23.96
CA THR A 713 -9.41 -28.01 24.01
C THR A 713 -8.44 -29.18 23.78
N PHE A 714 -7.40 -29.00 22.97
CA PHE A 714 -6.40 -30.04 22.70
C PHE A 714 -5.33 -30.14 23.78
N ARG A 715 -5.02 -29.05 24.46
CA ARG A 715 -3.85 -28.92 25.35
C ARG A 715 -4.20 -28.79 26.83
N GLN A 716 -5.50 -28.86 27.19
CA GLN A 716 -5.98 -28.73 28.58
C GLN A 716 -5.47 -27.44 29.24
N ILE A 717 -5.44 -26.34 28.48
CA ILE A 717 -4.90 -25.05 28.94
C ILE A 717 -5.53 -24.59 30.26
N PRO A 718 -6.86 -24.69 30.47
CA PRO A 718 -7.47 -24.23 31.73
C PRO A 718 -6.98 -25.02 32.94
N TRP A 719 -6.76 -26.34 32.80
CA TRP A 719 -6.18 -27.16 33.86
C TRP A 719 -4.73 -26.76 34.16
N CYS A 720 -3.91 -26.58 33.12
CA CYS A 720 -2.52 -26.14 33.25
C CYS A 720 -2.42 -24.78 33.97
N ILE A 721 -3.20 -23.79 33.52
CA ILE A 721 -3.22 -22.45 34.12
C ILE A 721 -3.72 -22.50 35.56
N SER A 722 -4.83 -23.20 35.83
CA SER A 722 -5.38 -23.30 37.19
C SER A 722 -4.41 -24.01 38.14
N SER A 723 -3.68 -25.03 37.69
CA SER A 723 -2.71 -25.74 38.51
C SER A 723 -1.49 -24.85 38.81
N ALA A 724 -0.98 -24.14 37.80
CA ALA A 724 0.15 -23.22 37.97
C ALA A 724 -0.19 -22.03 38.88
N THR A 725 -1.40 -21.47 38.76
CA THR A 725 -1.86 -20.31 39.54
C THR A 725 -2.39 -20.68 40.93
N SER A 726 -2.61 -21.98 41.21
CA SER A 726 -3.02 -22.44 42.55
C SER A 726 -1.95 -22.22 43.63
N ASN A 727 -0.70 -21.96 43.22
CA ASN A 727 0.46 -21.86 44.12
C ASN A 727 0.63 -23.10 45.02
N ASP A 728 0.24 -24.27 44.53
CA ASP A 728 0.38 -25.57 45.18
C ASP A 728 1.29 -26.47 44.33
N GLU A 729 2.46 -26.78 44.88
CA GLU A 729 3.47 -27.61 44.22
C GLU A 729 2.94 -29.00 43.87
N ALA A 730 2.09 -29.59 44.71
CA ALA A 730 1.52 -30.91 44.45
C ALA A 730 0.55 -30.89 43.27
N ASN A 731 -0.26 -29.82 43.14
CA ASN A 731 -1.14 -29.63 41.99
C ASN A 731 -0.33 -29.40 40.70
N PHE A 732 0.75 -28.61 40.77
CA PHE A 732 1.64 -28.40 39.62
C PHE A 732 2.24 -29.73 39.14
N GLN A 733 2.83 -30.51 40.04
CA GLN A 733 3.44 -31.80 39.72
C GLN A 733 2.41 -32.81 39.19
N THR A 734 1.21 -32.85 39.78
CA THR A 734 0.12 -33.73 39.34
C THR A 734 -0.34 -33.36 37.93
N CYS A 735 -0.59 -32.08 37.66
CA CYS A 735 -0.96 -31.60 36.34
C CYS A 735 0.13 -31.91 35.31
N HIS A 736 1.39 -31.57 35.61
CA HIS A 736 2.51 -31.80 34.69
C HIS A 736 2.64 -33.28 34.30
N ARG A 737 2.48 -34.19 35.26
CA ARG A 737 2.50 -35.63 35.01
C ARG A 737 1.29 -36.09 34.20
N ASP A 738 0.08 -35.75 34.64
CA ASP A 738 -1.14 -36.42 34.19
C ASP A 738 -1.76 -35.78 32.93
N VAL A 739 -1.47 -34.50 32.65
CA VAL A 739 -1.97 -33.82 31.44
C VAL A 739 -1.44 -34.44 30.16
N THR A 740 -0.23 -35.01 30.20
CA THR A 740 0.42 -35.66 29.05
C THR A 740 -0.35 -36.90 28.55
N ALA A 741 -1.20 -37.50 29.40
CA ALA A 741 -2.06 -38.62 29.02
C ALA A 741 -3.37 -38.17 28.34
N GLN A 742 -3.70 -36.88 28.36
CA GLN A 742 -4.95 -36.32 27.83
C GLN A 742 -4.73 -35.26 26.73
N ALA A 743 -3.56 -34.64 26.70
CA ALA A 743 -3.23 -33.62 25.70
C ALA A 743 -2.87 -34.26 24.36
N HIS A 744 -3.28 -33.61 23.27
CA HIS A 744 -3.02 -34.06 21.91
C HIS A 744 -2.47 -32.92 21.05
N ASN A 745 -1.66 -33.28 20.05
CA ASN A 745 -1.26 -32.34 19.00
C ASN A 745 -2.44 -32.09 18.06
N LEU A 746 -2.59 -30.86 17.57
CA LEU A 746 -3.62 -30.51 16.59
C LEU A 746 -3.35 -31.15 15.22
N ARG A 747 -2.06 -31.31 14.85
CA ARG A 747 -1.66 -31.84 13.54
C ARG A 747 -2.26 -33.22 13.27
N GLY A 748 -2.89 -33.35 12.10
CA GLY A 748 -3.54 -34.57 11.63
C GLY A 748 -4.92 -34.85 12.24
N GLN A 749 -5.38 -34.05 13.20
CA GLN A 749 -6.72 -34.17 13.79
C GLN A 749 -7.77 -33.56 12.85
N VAL A 750 -8.99 -34.07 12.90
CA VAL A 750 -10.13 -33.55 12.14
C VAL A 750 -10.77 -32.38 12.87
N LEU A 751 -10.76 -31.20 12.25
CA LEU A 751 -11.52 -30.04 12.67
C LEU A 751 -12.78 -29.91 11.80
N ALA A 752 -13.93 -30.07 12.43
CA ALA A 752 -15.23 -30.06 11.78
C ALA A 752 -15.96 -28.73 12.01
N PHE A 753 -16.37 -28.08 10.94
CA PHE A 753 -17.09 -26.80 10.98
C PHE A 753 -18.59 -27.01 10.74
N ILE A 754 -19.41 -26.45 11.61
CA ILE A 754 -20.86 -26.30 11.37
C ILE A 754 -21.12 -24.84 10.99
N GLY A 755 -21.37 -24.62 9.71
CA GLY A 755 -21.30 -23.31 9.06
C GLY A 755 -19.89 -23.04 8.56
N PHE A 756 -19.75 -22.78 7.26
CA PHE A 756 -18.45 -22.57 6.60
C PHE A 756 -18.41 -21.21 5.87
N GLY A 757 -18.93 -20.17 6.52
CA GLY A 757 -18.89 -18.77 6.05
C GLY A 757 -17.53 -18.09 6.28
N ASN A 758 -17.47 -16.76 6.19
CA ASN A 758 -16.20 -16.00 6.26
C ASN A 758 -15.34 -16.35 7.49
N ILE A 759 -15.93 -16.32 8.69
CA ILE A 759 -15.21 -16.64 9.94
C ILE A 759 -14.72 -18.10 9.91
N GLY A 760 -15.59 -19.05 9.56
CA GLY A 760 -15.24 -20.47 9.47
C GLY A 760 -14.09 -20.74 8.49
N GLN A 761 -14.10 -20.08 7.33
CA GLN A 761 -13.04 -20.21 6.31
C GLN A 761 -11.71 -19.62 6.79
N GLN A 762 -11.73 -18.49 7.51
CA GLN A 762 -10.53 -17.89 8.07
C GLN A 762 -9.90 -18.76 9.17
N ILE A 763 -10.71 -19.35 10.05
CA ILE A 763 -10.26 -20.31 11.06
C ILE A 763 -9.69 -21.55 10.37
N ALA A 764 -10.40 -22.08 9.36
CA ALA A 764 -9.96 -23.25 8.62
C ALA A 764 -8.62 -23.04 7.91
N SER A 765 -8.40 -21.86 7.32
CA SER A 765 -7.12 -21.48 6.70
C SER A 765 -5.97 -21.51 7.71
N ARG A 766 -6.15 -20.88 8.87
CA ARG A 766 -5.16 -20.85 9.96
C ARG A 766 -4.90 -22.26 10.52
N CYS A 767 -5.93 -23.05 10.78
CA CYS A 767 -5.82 -24.42 11.29
C CYS A 767 -5.17 -25.39 10.28
N TYR A 768 -5.51 -25.30 9.00
CA TYR A 768 -4.96 -26.16 7.96
C TYR A 768 -3.50 -25.83 7.69
N HIS A 769 -3.19 -24.56 7.39
CA HIS A 769 -1.83 -24.17 7.02
C HIS A 769 -0.88 -24.07 8.22
N GLY A 770 -1.35 -23.55 9.36
CA GLY A 770 -0.52 -23.35 10.55
C GLY A 770 -0.37 -24.61 11.40
N PHE A 771 -1.47 -25.34 11.61
CA PHE A 771 -1.48 -26.47 12.55
C PHE A 771 -1.56 -27.85 11.87
N GLY A 772 -1.78 -27.89 10.54
CA GLY A 772 -1.88 -29.14 9.79
C GLY A 772 -3.09 -29.99 10.18
N MET A 773 -4.20 -29.37 10.57
CA MET A 773 -5.46 -30.06 10.84
C MET A 773 -6.16 -30.46 9.54
N ASN A 774 -6.96 -31.53 9.57
CA ASN A 774 -7.80 -31.94 8.46
C ASN A 774 -9.15 -31.21 8.54
N ILE A 775 -9.45 -30.36 7.56
CA ILE A 775 -10.66 -29.54 7.57
C ILE A 775 -11.84 -30.32 7.00
N GLN A 776 -12.95 -30.36 7.72
CA GLN A 776 -14.22 -30.93 7.26
C GLN A 776 -15.35 -29.98 7.63
N TYR A 777 -16.42 -29.92 6.85
CA TYR A 777 -17.50 -28.97 7.13
C TYR A 777 -18.87 -29.46 6.68
N TYR A 778 -19.90 -28.92 7.31
CA TYR A 778 -21.29 -28.96 6.87
C TYR A 778 -21.81 -27.52 6.77
N ASP A 779 -22.43 -27.19 5.65
CA ASP A 779 -23.07 -25.91 5.39
C ASP A 779 -24.31 -26.16 4.52
N VAL A 780 -25.35 -25.35 4.69
CA VAL A 780 -26.60 -25.46 3.92
C VAL A 780 -26.37 -25.27 2.42
N PHE A 781 -25.33 -24.52 2.06
CA PHE A 781 -24.88 -24.39 0.68
C PHE A 781 -23.44 -24.88 0.56
N PRO A 782 -23.15 -25.87 -0.32
CA PRO A 782 -21.79 -26.33 -0.54
C PRO A 782 -20.94 -25.16 -1.03
N LYS A 783 -19.70 -25.08 -0.53
CA LYS A 783 -18.79 -24.03 -0.99
C LYS A 783 -18.14 -24.44 -2.31
N PRO A 784 -17.90 -23.48 -3.22
CA PRO A 784 -17.22 -23.75 -4.48
C PRO A 784 -15.83 -24.35 -4.24
N ALA A 785 -15.36 -25.12 -5.22
CA ALA A 785 -14.05 -25.77 -5.18
C ALA A 785 -12.90 -24.79 -4.89
N SER A 786 -13.02 -23.54 -5.35
CA SER A 786 -12.06 -22.47 -5.07
C SER A 786 -11.84 -22.18 -3.58
N ILE A 787 -12.84 -22.44 -2.73
CA ILE A 787 -12.74 -22.30 -1.27
C ILE A 787 -12.29 -23.62 -0.63
N THR A 788 -12.79 -24.76 -1.12
CA THR A 788 -12.58 -26.05 -0.45
C THR A 788 -11.25 -26.72 -0.81
N GLU A 789 -10.78 -26.64 -2.06
CA GLU A 789 -9.56 -27.33 -2.52
C GLU A 789 -8.28 -26.83 -1.84
N PRO A 790 -8.04 -25.51 -1.65
CA PRO A 790 -6.82 -25.02 -0.98
C PRO A 790 -6.65 -25.54 0.44
N LEU A 791 -7.78 -25.76 1.14
CA LEU A 791 -7.86 -26.24 2.50
C LEU A 791 -8.02 -27.76 2.60
N LYS A 792 -8.11 -28.45 1.46
CA LYS A 792 -8.60 -29.85 1.35
C LYS A 792 -9.85 -30.08 2.22
N ALA A 793 -10.72 -29.07 2.27
CA ALA A 793 -11.90 -29.06 3.11
C ALA A 793 -12.92 -30.04 2.55
N LYS A 794 -13.20 -31.10 3.30
CA LYS A 794 -14.17 -32.10 2.89
C LYS A 794 -15.58 -31.67 3.31
N ALA A 795 -16.47 -31.50 2.33
CA ALA A 795 -17.88 -31.26 2.58
C ALA A 795 -18.59 -32.54 3.04
N HIS A 796 -19.60 -32.38 3.89
CA HIS A 796 -20.47 -33.43 4.37
C HIS A 796 -21.92 -33.12 4.03
N ASP A 797 -22.68 -34.13 3.64
CA ASP A 797 -24.09 -33.96 3.22
C ASP A 797 -25.05 -33.86 4.42
N SER A 798 -24.59 -34.24 5.61
CA SER A 798 -25.38 -34.17 6.85
C SER A 798 -24.49 -33.92 8.07
N LEU A 799 -25.07 -33.32 9.12
CA LEU A 799 -24.42 -33.18 10.42
C LEU A 799 -23.99 -34.54 10.98
N GLU A 800 -24.82 -35.58 10.87
CA GLU A 800 -24.48 -36.93 11.34
C GLU A 800 -23.17 -37.44 10.73
N SER A 801 -23.00 -37.27 9.42
CA SER A 801 -21.79 -37.73 8.74
C SER A 801 -20.53 -36.95 9.16
N LEU A 802 -20.68 -35.67 9.53
CA LEU A 802 -19.59 -34.80 9.99
C LEU A 802 -19.20 -35.10 11.44
N LEU A 803 -20.20 -35.19 12.33
CA LEU A 803 -20.01 -35.38 13.77
C LEU A 803 -19.34 -36.72 14.10
N GLY A 804 -19.66 -37.77 13.34
CA GLY A 804 -19.09 -39.12 13.54
C GLY A 804 -17.59 -39.25 13.23
N VAL A 805 -17.00 -38.27 12.53
CA VAL A 805 -15.58 -38.30 12.13
C VAL A 805 -14.73 -37.19 12.76
N ALA A 806 -15.36 -36.26 13.49
CA ALA A 806 -14.70 -35.08 14.04
C ALA A 806 -13.91 -35.39 15.32
N ASP A 807 -12.67 -34.89 15.40
CA ASP A 807 -11.89 -34.88 16.65
C ASP A 807 -12.14 -33.58 17.45
N CYS A 808 -12.50 -32.49 16.75
CA CYS A 808 -12.99 -31.24 17.31
C CYS A 808 -14.06 -30.65 16.40
N VAL A 809 -15.19 -30.22 16.97
CA VAL A 809 -16.28 -29.53 16.24
C VAL A 809 -16.31 -28.07 16.67
N ILE A 810 -16.41 -27.16 15.71
CA ILE A 810 -16.59 -25.72 15.94
C ILE A 810 -17.86 -25.20 15.27
N LEU A 811 -18.66 -24.42 16.02
CA LEU A 811 -19.85 -23.75 15.51
C LEU A 811 -19.49 -22.36 14.94
N CYS A 812 -19.86 -22.12 13.69
CA CYS A 812 -19.63 -20.87 12.95
C CYS A 812 -20.87 -20.47 12.11
N THR A 813 -22.07 -20.74 12.62
CA THR A 813 -23.35 -20.51 11.93
C THR A 813 -24.19 -19.45 12.65
N PRO A 814 -25.01 -18.66 11.95
CA PRO A 814 -26.03 -17.80 12.59
C PRO A 814 -26.98 -18.60 13.50
N ALA A 815 -27.62 -17.91 14.44
CA ALA A 815 -28.72 -18.51 15.21
C ALA A 815 -29.89 -18.86 14.29
N GLY A 816 -30.62 -19.91 14.65
CA GLY A 816 -31.85 -20.33 14.00
C GLY A 816 -32.83 -20.86 15.04
N ASP A 817 -33.89 -21.52 14.57
CA ASP A 817 -34.90 -22.09 15.44
C ASP A 817 -34.37 -23.33 16.18
N GLY A 818 -34.09 -23.16 17.47
CA GLY A 818 -33.71 -24.24 18.38
C GLY A 818 -32.21 -24.59 18.41
N ALA A 819 -31.85 -25.50 19.31
CA ALA A 819 -30.47 -25.94 19.52
C ALA A 819 -30.03 -26.97 18.47
N LEU A 820 -28.98 -26.64 17.71
CA LEU A 820 -28.31 -27.55 16.77
C LEU A 820 -27.53 -28.64 17.50
N ILE A 821 -26.90 -28.28 18.62
CA ILE A 821 -26.17 -29.20 19.50
C ILE A 821 -27.06 -29.54 20.69
N ASN A 822 -27.80 -30.63 20.56
CA ASN A 822 -28.72 -31.18 21.55
C ASN A 822 -28.34 -32.63 21.92
N GLU A 823 -29.10 -33.26 22.84
CA GLU A 823 -28.84 -34.62 23.33
C GLU A 823 -28.69 -35.66 22.20
N ASP A 824 -29.46 -35.55 21.12
CA ASP A 824 -29.38 -36.49 20.00
C ASP A 824 -28.16 -36.25 19.12
N SER A 825 -27.86 -34.99 18.81
CA SER A 825 -26.64 -34.65 18.05
C SER A 825 -25.36 -35.05 18.80
N LEU A 826 -25.32 -34.89 20.13
CA LEU A 826 -24.15 -35.19 20.96
C LEU A 826 -23.83 -36.69 20.97
N LYS A 827 -24.83 -37.57 20.81
CA LYS A 827 -24.63 -39.02 20.65
C LYS A 827 -23.89 -39.37 19.36
N LEU A 828 -23.96 -38.52 18.34
CA LEU A 828 -23.30 -38.73 17.04
C LEU A 828 -21.83 -38.33 17.06
N PHE A 829 -21.39 -37.55 18.04
CA PHE A 829 -19.99 -37.20 18.18
C PHE A 829 -19.14 -38.46 18.39
N ARG A 830 -17.88 -38.41 17.96
CA ARG A 830 -16.92 -39.43 18.38
C ARG A 830 -16.70 -39.33 19.89
N LYS A 831 -16.70 -40.46 20.60
CA LYS A 831 -16.41 -40.47 22.04
C LYS A 831 -15.02 -39.86 22.31
N GLY A 832 -14.96 -38.89 23.22
CA GLY A 832 -13.75 -38.14 23.57
C GLY A 832 -13.42 -36.98 22.63
N SER A 833 -14.32 -36.62 21.71
CA SER A 833 -14.19 -35.44 20.84
C SER A 833 -14.24 -34.13 21.63
N ARG A 834 -13.95 -33.03 20.95
CA ARG A 834 -13.86 -31.68 21.51
C ARG A 834 -14.91 -30.77 20.88
N PHE A 835 -15.32 -29.75 21.60
CA PHE A 835 -16.37 -28.84 21.13
C PHE A 835 -16.01 -27.37 21.37
N VAL A 836 -16.21 -26.53 20.36
CA VAL A 836 -15.96 -25.08 20.42
C VAL A 836 -17.19 -24.32 19.93
N ASN A 837 -17.67 -23.34 20.70
CA ASN A 837 -18.75 -22.45 20.28
C ASN A 837 -18.32 -20.97 20.34
N ILE A 838 -18.26 -20.36 19.15
CA ILE A 838 -17.99 -18.93 18.93
C ILE A 838 -19.14 -18.23 18.19
N ALA A 839 -20.26 -18.94 17.99
CA ALA A 839 -21.38 -18.48 17.21
C ALA A 839 -22.44 -17.83 18.11
N ARG A 840 -23.38 -18.64 18.63
CA ARG A 840 -24.42 -18.21 19.57
C ARG A 840 -24.67 -19.30 20.60
N GLY A 841 -24.91 -18.92 21.85
CA GLY A 841 -25.19 -19.87 22.92
C GLY A 841 -26.48 -20.65 22.71
N SER A 842 -27.50 -20.01 22.13
CA SER A 842 -28.80 -20.63 21.83
C SER A 842 -28.74 -21.83 20.87
N LEU A 843 -27.63 -21.98 20.13
CA LEU A 843 -27.39 -23.13 19.26
C LEU A 843 -27.05 -24.42 20.01
N VAL A 844 -26.86 -24.33 21.34
CA VAL A 844 -26.40 -25.44 22.18
C VAL A 844 -27.35 -25.62 23.37
N ASP A 845 -27.81 -26.85 23.56
CA ASP A 845 -28.42 -27.29 24.81
C ASP A 845 -27.30 -27.53 25.83
N GLU A 846 -27.08 -26.56 26.71
CA GLU A 846 -25.98 -26.59 27.68
C GLU A 846 -26.17 -27.65 28.77
N ASP A 847 -27.42 -28.06 29.07
CA ASP A 847 -27.69 -29.20 29.95
C ASP A 847 -27.20 -30.50 29.31
N ALA A 848 -27.54 -30.70 28.03
CA ALA A 848 -27.08 -31.86 27.28
C ALA A 848 -25.55 -31.87 27.10
N LEU A 849 -24.93 -30.71 26.83
CA LEU A 849 -23.48 -30.60 26.73
C LEU A 849 -22.78 -30.92 28.07
N SER A 850 -23.30 -30.42 29.19
CA SER A 850 -22.78 -30.72 30.53
C SER A 850 -22.81 -32.22 30.81
N LYS A 851 -23.92 -32.89 30.47
CA LYS A 851 -24.05 -34.34 30.60
C LYS A 851 -23.07 -35.09 29.68
N ALA A 852 -22.91 -34.65 28.43
CA ALA A 852 -21.95 -35.25 27.50
C ALA A 852 -20.48 -35.12 27.96
N LEU A 853 -20.13 -34.05 28.67
CA LEU A 853 -18.83 -33.88 29.33
C LEU A 853 -18.64 -34.84 30.51
N GLU A 854 -19.71 -35.08 31.28
CA GLU A 854 -19.73 -36.04 32.40
C GLU A 854 -19.54 -37.47 31.90
N ASP A 855 -20.27 -37.85 30.86
CA ASP A 855 -20.23 -39.20 30.25
C ASP A 855 -18.93 -39.47 29.45
N GLY A 856 -18.10 -38.44 29.26
CA GLY A 856 -16.86 -38.49 28.49
C GLY A 856 -17.11 -38.62 26.98
N GLN A 857 -18.33 -38.34 26.53
CA GLN A 857 -18.66 -38.24 25.11
C GLN A 857 -17.93 -37.04 24.49
N ILE A 858 -17.94 -35.90 25.19
CA ILE A 858 -17.07 -34.76 24.94
C ILE A 858 -15.95 -34.76 26.00
N SER A 859 -14.69 -34.68 25.58
CA SER A 859 -13.55 -34.65 26.50
C SER A 859 -13.33 -33.26 27.09
N THR A 860 -13.33 -32.24 26.23
CA THR A 860 -13.14 -30.83 26.57
C THR A 860 -14.01 -29.93 25.69
N ALA A 861 -14.34 -28.75 26.20
CA ALA A 861 -15.07 -27.74 25.42
C ALA A 861 -14.52 -26.33 25.62
N ALA A 862 -14.79 -25.43 24.68
CA ALA A 862 -14.51 -24.01 24.81
C ALA A 862 -15.71 -23.19 24.31
N LEU A 863 -16.25 -22.30 25.14
CA LEU A 863 -17.43 -21.49 24.81
C LEU A 863 -17.12 -20.01 25.06
N ASP A 864 -17.25 -19.20 24.02
CA ASP A 864 -17.26 -17.74 24.13
C ASP A 864 -18.67 -17.21 24.35
N VAL A 865 -19.67 -17.95 23.90
CA VAL A 865 -21.08 -17.62 23.95
C VAL A 865 -21.88 -18.63 24.78
N HIS A 866 -22.91 -18.17 25.49
CA HIS A 866 -23.70 -18.98 26.45
C HIS A 866 -25.20 -18.83 26.22
N ALA A 867 -25.98 -19.89 26.46
CA ALA A 867 -27.41 -19.93 26.10
C ALA A 867 -28.24 -18.86 26.84
N ASN A 868 -27.85 -18.50 28.06
CA ASN A 868 -28.53 -17.52 28.91
C ASN A 868 -27.61 -16.35 29.29
N GLU A 869 -26.82 -15.83 28.35
CA GLU A 869 -25.93 -14.68 28.58
C GLU A 869 -26.65 -13.52 29.31
N PRO A 870 -25.99 -12.90 30.31
CA PRO A 870 -24.60 -13.09 30.74
C PRO A 870 -24.39 -14.26 31.73
N ALA A 871 -25.43 -15.02 32.06
CA ALA A 871 -25.31 -16.15 32.98
C ALA A 871 -24.73 -17.38 32.28
N VAL A 872 -23.75 -18.02 32.92
CA VAL A 872 -23.15 -19.27 32.45
C VAL A 872 -23.76 -20.46 33.16
N HIS A 873 -24.00 -21.56 32.43
CA HIS A 873 -24.53 -22.80 32.98
C HIS A 873 -23.69 -23.36 34.14
N ALA A 874 -24.35 -23.76 35.22
CA ALA A 874 -23.70 -24.18 36.46
C ALA A 874 -22.85 -25.46 36.30
N GLY A 875 -23.28 -26.40 35.45
CA GLY A 875 -22.55 -27.61 35.11
C GLY A 875 -21.27 -27.30 34.35
N LEU A 876 -21.36 -26.45 33.33
CA LEU A 876 -20.19 -25.98 32.57
C LEU A 876 -19.19 -25.23 33.45
N LEU A 877 -19.66 -24.37 34.36
CA LEU A 877 -18.81 -23.73 35.39
C LEU A 877 -18.10 -24.78 36.27
N GLY A 878 -18.80 -25.85 36.65
CA GLY A 878 -18.22 -26.97 37.39
C GLY A 878 -17.08 -27.65 36.63
N PHE A 879 -17.21 -27.86 35.31
CA PHE A 879 -16.15 -28.41 34.48
C PHE A 879 -15.01 -27.42 34.21
N ALA A 880 -15.30 -26.13 34.10
CA ALA A 880 -14.30 -25.09 33.94
C ALA A 880 -13.38 -24.99 35.16
N ARG A 881 -13.96 -25.05 36.38
CA ARG A 881 -13.18 -25.13 37.64
C ARG A 881 -12.30 -26.38 37.73
N LYS A 882 -12.67 -27.46 37.03
CA LYS A 882 -11.87 -28.69 36.90
C LYS A 882 -10.87 -28.62 35.74
N GLY A 883 -10.78 -27.49 35.04
CA GLY A 883 -9.86 -27.28 33.92
C GLY A 883 -10.25 -27.97 32.60
N ARG A 884 -11.46 -28.54 32.49
CA ARG A 884 -11.93 -29.26 31.29
C ARG A 884 -12.68 -28.40 30.28
N VAL A 885 -13.15 -27.23 30.71
CA VAL A 885 -13.90 -26.31 29.85
C VAL A 885 -13.29 -24.91 29.94
N MET A 886 -13.06 -24.29 28.79
CA MET A 886 -12.71 -22.87 28.70
C MET A 886 -14.00 -22.05 28.50
N LEU A 887 -14.21 -21.04 29.33
CA LEU A 887 -15.36 -20.14 29.25
C LEU A 887 -14.85 -18.71 29.11
N THR A 888 -15.35 -17.98 28.12
CA THR A 888 -15.03 -16.56 27.91
C THR A 888 -16.32 -15.75 27.81
N CYS A 889 -16.22 -14.41 27.84
CA CYS A 889 -17.34 -13.51 28.08
C CYS A 889 -17.84 -12.83 26.79
N HIS A 890 -18.03 -13.60 25.71
CA HIS A 890 -18.48 -13.13 24.40
C HIS A 890 -17.60 -12.02 23.82
N ASN A 891 -16.28 -12.24 23.86
CA ASN A 891 -15.28 -11.24 23.49
C ASN A 891 -14.43 -11.64 22.28
N ALA A 892 -14.77 -12.71 21.56
CA ALA A 892 -13.98 -13.16 20.41
C ALA A 892 -13.79 -12.07 19.34
N GLY A 893 -14.78 -11.19 19.13
CA GLY A 893 -14.67 -10.04 18.22
C GLY A 893 -14.30 -8.72 18.90
N GLY A 894 -13.95 -8.72 20.19
CA GLY A 894 -13.81 -7.50 21.00
C GLY A 894 -12.41 -6.88 20.97
N THR A 895 -11.96 -6.37 19.82
CA THR A 895 -10.64 -5.69 19.70
C THR A 895 -10.76 -4.22 19.32
N VAL A 896 -9.70 -3.43 19.50
CA VAL A 896 -9.69 -2.00 19.13
C VAL A 896 -9.92 -1.83 17.63
N GLU A 897 -9.26 -2.65 16.82
CA GLU A 897 -9.37 -2.67 15.35
C GLU A 897 -10.79 -3.04 14.91
N THR A 898 -11.46 -3.94 15.64
CA THR A 898 -12.86 -4.29 15.35
C THR A 898 -13.80 -3.11 15.66
N HIS A 899 -13.56 -2.38 16.75
CA HIS A 899 -14.36 -1.19 17.06
C HIS A 899 -14.15 -0.08 16.01
N GLU A 900 -12.89 0.15 15.61
CA GLU A 900 -12.54 1.07 14.53
C GLU A 900 -13.25 0.68 13.22
N GLY A 901 -13.17 -0.61 12.85
CA GLY A 901 -13.81 -1.14 11.65
C GLY A 901 -15.33 -1.13 11.69
N PHE A 902 -15.97 -1.30 12.85
CA PHE A 902 -17.43 -1.14 12.99
C PHE A 902 -17.89 0.29 12.72
N GLU A 903 -17.18 1.28 13.27
CA GLU A 903 -17.44 2.69 13.03
C GLU A 903 -17.25 3.03 11.53
N GLU A 904 -16.12 2.62 10.94
CA GLU A 904 -15.80 2.89 9.53
C GLU A 904 -16.80 2.22 8.57
N LEU A 905 -17.01 0.91 8.71
CA LEU A 905 -17.83 0.13 7.78
C LEU A 905 -19.30 0.57 7.81
N SER A 906 -19.80 0.93 8.99
CA SER A 906 -21.16 1.48 9.11
C SER A 906 -21.30 2.83 8.41
N MET A 907 -20.34 3.76 8.60
CA MET A 907 -20.30 5.04 7.88
C MET A 907 -20.19 4.85 6.37
N ARG A 908 -19.32 3.93 5.92
CA ARG A 908 -19.14 3.63 4.49
C ARG A 908 -20.37 3.01 3.84
N ASN A 909 -21.07 2.10 4.52
CA ASN A 909 -22.33 1.55 4.04
C ASN A 909 -23.39 2.63 3.85
N ILE A 910 -23.52 3.53 4.83
CA ILE A 910 -24.47 4.64 4.74
C ILE A 910 -24.14 5.53 3.56
N MET A 911 -22.88 5.97 3.43
CA MET A 911 -22.46 6.82 2.33
C MET A 911 -22.63 6.13 0.97
N ALA A 912 -22.34 4.84 0.88
CA ALA A 912 -22.53 4.06 -0.35
C ALA A 912 -24.01 4.04 -0.77
N VAL A 913 -24.92 3.65 0.13
CA VAL A 913 -26.36 3.57 -0.21
C VAL A 913 -26.96 4.95 -0.48
N LEU A 914 -26.60 5.96 0.31
CA LEU A 914 -27.15 7.32 0.15
C LEU A 914 -26.65 8.03 -1.11
N SER A 915 -25.45 7.70 -1.58
CA SER A 915 -24.92 8.19 -2.87
C SER A 915 -25.44 7.40 -4.09
N GLY A 916 -26.27 6.37 -3.87
CA GLY A 916 -26.84 5.54 -4.92
C GLY A 916 -25.94 4.39 -5.38
N GLY A 917 -24.88 4.09 -4.64
CA GLY A 917 -24.05 2.89 -4.82
C GLY A 917 -24.60 1.67 -4.07
N ASP A 918 -23.95 0.53 -4.28
CA ASP A 918 -24.29 -0.72 -3.59
C ASP A 918 -23.83 -0.70 -2.12
N ALA A 919 -24.62 -1.30 -1.24
CA ALA A 919 -24.19 -1.57 0.13
C ALA A 919 -22.97 -2.53 0.15
N ILE A 920 -22.04 -2.29 1.07
CA ILE A 920 -20.80 -3.06 1.20
C ILE A 920 -21.05 -4.39 1.90
N SER A 921 -21.85 -4.39 2.97
CA SER A 921 -22.14 -5.57 3.79
C SER A 921 -23.64 -5.77 4.05
N PRO A 922 -24.49 -5.82 3.01
CA PRO A 922 -25.92 -6.01 3.20
C PRO A 922 -26.24 -7.47 3.54
N VAL A 923 -27.22 -7.68 4.42
CA VAL A 923 -27.65 -9.04 4.83
C VAL A 923 -29.07 -9.40 4.38
N ASN A 924 -29.80 -8.44 3.79
CA ASN A 924 -31.22 -8.59 3.47
C ASN A 924 -31.59 -8.30 2.01
N MET A 925 -30.62 -8.28 1.10
CA MET A 925 -30.85 -7.96 -0.33
C MET A 925 -31.90 -8.85 -0.98
N HIS A 926 -32.01 -10.11 -0.57
CA HIS A 926 -32.98 -11.07 -1.12
C HIS A 926 -34.43 -10.80 -0.71
N TYR A 927 -34.67 -9.91 0.27
CA TYR A 927 -36.00 -9.49 0.68
C TYR A 927 -36.46 -8.19 0.03
N LEU A 928 -35.57 -7.46 -0.65
CA LEU A 928 -35.93 -6.24 -1.36
C LEU A 928 -36.79 -6.57 -2.59
N LYS A 929 -37.98 -5.98 -2.67
CA LYS A 929 -38.83 -6.03 -3.86
C LYS A 929 -38.22 -5.09 -4.92
N ARG A 930 -37.64 -5.68 -5.98
CA ARG A 930 -37.13 -4.94 -7.14
C ARG A 930 -38.23 -4.22 -7.92
#